data_AF-A0A935LMI8-F1
#
_entry.id   AF-A0A935LMI8-F1
#
_cell.length_a   1.000
_cell.length_b   1.000
_cell.length_c   1.000
_cell.angle_alpha   90.00
_cell.angle_beta   90.00
_cell.angle_gamma   90.00
#
_symmetry.space_group_name_H-M   'P 1'
#
loop_
_entity.id
_entity.type
_entity.pdbx_description
1 polymer ?
#
loop_
_entity_poly.entity_id
_entity_poly.type
_entity_poly.pdbx_seq_one_letter_code
_entity_poly.pdbx_strand_id
1 'polypeptide(L)'
;MQRIILSAGLATSAGLLTAQEGALDPTFNTNDVGFGQGMGVLGTPILTLQPDGMILIGGTALYNGRSAPGLARANANGSFDAGFNIGTGANSNVWDVAVQADGKILIGGSFTLFNGVSRNGIARLNTDGSLDTGFDPGSGVVGTVYSLNIQADGKIILTGNFLTYNGIVRNNLARVNSNGSLDTSFDPGTGANFEIADAVLQPDGKLLIGGSFTTYGGVSRNRVARVLANGMLDSGFNPGTGASDPVSCIALRSDGRVMIGGSFINYNSTACGRIARLNSNGSLDATFNTGTGANGAIDEISIQPDGKIVLGGSYTVFNGTAQPYLVRVNTNGTFDTGFAPAGDGGISSIALRSDGSMLIGGVFTTMGGYGYNGLARLNTDGNTDLTFNPGSGVNSYPTALAVQQDGKVLLGGGFSGFNGPARKFLARLLPDGSLDASYDARFTSGIWTSAITVQPDGKALVGGLFWTVNGITRNGLVRLGTDGSVDTGFDPGSGTSGSVDGIIVQPDGKILICGQFTTFNGAPRNRIARLLPNGNVDSGFDPGSGANQAVRNILLRPDGKIVAVGAFTTFNGLPRNGVVQLNPDGSVDQLVDFGAGANASVMDAALQADGKVILSGWFTTVNGTPRNKIARLNVDGTLDSSFDPGTGLDMPPTSIVVQPDSKIMIGGFFTTYNGTTRNRVAMLMPNGDLDPNFNPGTGASGAVLAITPLPDGKHVLGGQFISYNGIGRNNIARINGTPRASIRLMLEGPYSATLMNDALRTLPTFPLTQPFTAMGYAHPTFTAGSTIPTSILSTTGNNAIVDWVIVEMRPAATPGTVAASRAVLLQRDGDVVDLDGVSTVGFPGLAAGSYCVAIRSRNHLPVMLSTATPVTYGSGIAFVDFTLPTTQVYDGGARVATDGVMVLAAGDVNFNGTVRYTGDASDRDLVLLRIGGVVPTATLAGYWPEDANMDGAVKYTGPENDRDVVLRSIGGVVPTNTRSAALP
;
A
#
# COMPACT_ATOMS: atom_id res chain seq x y z
N MET A 1 50.54 -1.23 -26.22
CA MET A 1 49.32 -0.41 -26.42
C MET A 1 48.13 -1.37 -26.46
N GLN A 2 47.63 -1.77 -25.29
CA GLN A 2 46.52 -2.71 -25.14
C GLN A 2 45.64 -2.26 -23.97
N ARG A 3 44.34 -2.20 -24.25
CA ARG A 3 43.28 -1.60 -23.44
C ARG A 3 42.99 -2.43 -22.18
N ILE A 4 42.84 -1.71 -21.08
CA ILE A 4 42.31 -2.13 -19.78
C ILE A 4 40.82 -2.49 -19.94
N ILE A 5 40.42 -3.69 -19.48
CA ILE A 5 39.01 -4.04 -19.25
C ILE A 5 38.79 -4.04 -17.74
N LEU A 6 37.97 -3.11 -17.27
CA LEU A 6 37.36 -3.13 -15.95
C LEU A 6 36.29 -4.23 -15.91
N SER A 7 36.48 -5.22 -15.05
CA SER A 7 35.42 -6.07 -14.54
C SER A 7 34.90 -5.47 -13.23
N ALA A 8 33.93 -4.58 -13.31
CA ALA A 8 33.05 -4.23 -12.19
C ALA A 8 31.65 -4.72 -12.56
N GLY A 9 31.08 -5.57 -11.70
CA GLY A 9 29.89 -6.36 -11.96
C GLY A 9 28.67 -5.54 -12.39
N LEU A 10 28.07 -5.99 -13.49
CA LEU A 10 26.70 -5.69 -13.90
C LEU A 10 25.73 -6.25 -12.85
N ALA A 11 25.49 -5.48 -11.78
CA ALA A 11 24.19 -5.55 -11.13
C ALA A 11 23.16 -5.04 -12.16
N THR A 12 22.23 -5.90 -12.56
CA THR A 12 21.19 -5.61 -13.56
C THR A 12 20.49 -4.29 -13.27
N SER A 13 20.35 -3.44 -14.29
CA SER A 13 19.70 -2.12 -14.24
C SER A 13 18.28 -2.11 -13.63
N ALA A 14 17.60 -3.26 -13.56
CA ALA A 14 16.30 -3.40 -12.91
C ALA A 14 16.35 -3.24 -11.37
N GLY A 15 17.46 -3.59 -10.71
CA GLY A 15 17.60 -3.46 -9.25
C GLY A 15 17.79 -2.01 -8.79
N LEU A 16 18.51 -1.21 -9.59
CA LEU A 16 18.80 0.22 -9.31
C LEU A 16 17.55 1.12 -9.44
N LEU A 17 16.55 0.73 -10.24
CA LEU A 17 15.30 1.50 -10.41
C LEU A 17 14.36 1.44 -9.20
N THR A 18 14.51 0.46 -8.31
CA THR A 18 13.62 0.27 -7.15
C THR A 18 14.07 1.01 -5.89
N ALA A 19 15.28 1.60 -5.88
CA ALA A 19 15.87 2.29 -4.73
C ALA A 19 15.94 3.82 -4.89
N GLN A 20 15.64 4.35 -6.07
CA GLN A 20 15.67 5.76 -6.41
C GLN A 20 14.68 6.58 -5.55
N GLU A 21 15.10 7.74 -5.02
CA GLU A 21 14.18 8.65 -4.34
C GLU A 21 13.03 9.06 -5.27
N GLY A 22 11.79 8.95 -4.78
CA GLY A 22 10.57 9.17 -5.56
C GLY A 22 10.04 7.92 -6.26
N ALA A 23 10.80 6.82 -6.35
CA ALA A 23 10.31 5.57 -6.92
C ALA A 23 9.30 4.89 -5.99
N LEU A 24 8.39 4.12 -6.57
CA LEU A 24 7.42 3.31 -5.83
C LEU A 24 8.14 2.26 -4.97
N ASP A 25 7.73 2.14 -3.70
CA ASP A 25 8.09 1.00 -2.87
C ASP A 25 7.19 -0.20 -3.23
N PRO A 26 7.74 -1.27 -3.83
CA PRO A 26 6.94 -2.41 -4.26
C PRO A 26 6.43 -3.26 -3.08
N THR A 27 6.93 -3.04 -1.86
CA THR A 27 6.60 -3.84 -0.67
C THR A 27 5.37 -3.34 0.09
N PHE A 28 4.82 -2.18 -0.29
CA PHE A 28 3.68 -1.58 0.38
C PHE A 28 2.37 -1.85 -0.35
N ASN A 29 1.35 -2.27 0.41
CA ASN A 29 0.00 -2.59 -0.07
C ASN A 29 0.05 -3.50 -1.30
N THR A 30 0.81 -4.60 -1.22
CA THR A 30 1.14 -5.47 -2.37
C THR A 30 -0.08 -6.13 -3.02
N ASN A 31 -1.19 -6.22 -2.29
CA ASN A 31 -2.46 -6.74 -2.78
C ASN A 31 -3.28 -5.69 -3.56
N ASP A 32 -2.91 -4.41 -3.51
CA ASP A 32 -3.49 -3.35 -4.33
C ASP A 32 -2.77 -3.28 -5.67
N VAL A 33 -3.48 -3.75 -6.70
CA VAL A 33 -2.97 -3.84 -8.07
C VAL A 33 -3.41 -2.65 -8.94
N GLY A 34 -4.13 -1.68 -8.36
CA GLY A 34 -4.66 -0.46 -8.99
C GLY A 34 -5.48 -0.65 -10.26
N PHE A 35 -5.72 0.48 -10.94
CA PHE A 35 -6.56 0.65 -12.14
C PHE A 35 -8.10 0.67 -11.93
N GLY A 36 -8.56 1.07 -10.74
CA GLY A 36 -9.99 1.25 -10.42
C GLY A 36 -10.55 0.18 -9.49
N GLN A 37 -11.82 0.33 -9.06
CA GLN A 37 -12.56 -0.71 -8.33
C GLN A 37 -12.39 -2.00 -9.13
N GLY A 38 -11.71 -3.01 -8.58
CA GLY A 38 -11.10 -4.12 -9.33
C GLY A 38 -11.84 -4.40 -10.63
N MET A 39 -11.30 -3.96 -11.77
CA MET A 39 -11.95 -4.06 -13.09
C MET A 39 -12.21 -5.52 -13.53
N GLY A 40 -11.90 -6.48 -12.65
CA GLY A 40 -12.13 -7.92 -12.79
C GLY A 40 -11.89 -8.34 -14.22
N VAL A 41 -12.96 -8.72 -14.92
CA VAL A 41 -12.90 -9.07 -16.33
C VAL A 41 -13.78 -8.13 -17.15
N LEU A 42 -13.22 -7.54 -18.21
CA LEU A 42 -14.00 -6.94 -19.28
C LEU A 42 -14.29 -7.97 -20.37
N GLY A 43 -15.56 -8.29 -20.59
CA GLY A 43 -16.02 -9.22 -21.62
C GLY A 43 -16.92 -10.33 -21.07
N THR A 44 -16.99 -11.45 -21.78
CA THR A 44 -17.66 -12.68 -21.34
C THR A 44 -16.58 -13.71 -20.96
N PRO A 45 -16.07 -13.68 -19.71
CA PRO A 45 -15.00 -14.59 -19.31
C PRO A 45 -15.43 -16.05 -19.36
N ILE A 46 -14.43 -16.91 -19.65
CA ILE A 46 -14.46 -18.33 -19.32
C ILE A 46 -13.49 -18.57 -18.18
N LEU A 47 -13.94 -19.29 -17.15
CA LEU A 47 -13.16 -19.57 -15.95
C LEU A 47 -12.78 -21.04 -15.89
N THR A 48 -11.48 -21.31 -15.74
CA THR A 48 -10.95 -22.67 -15.55
C THR A 48 -10.10 -22.72 -14.29
N LEU A 49 -10.44 -23.64 -13.38
CA LEU A 49 -9.67 -23.88 -12.16
C LEU A 49 -8.51 -24.82 -12.44
N GLN A 50 -7.33 -24.47 -11.92
CA GLN A 50 -6.17 -25.33 -11.90
C GLN A 50 -6.13 -26.17 -10.61
N PRO A 51 -5.47 -27.35 -10.60
CA PRO A 51 -5.36 -28.20 -9.41
C PRO A 51 -4.68 -27.54 -8.20
N ASP A 52 -3.82 -26.55 -8.43
CA ASP A 52 -3.14 -25.75 -7.41
C ASP A 52 -4.00 -24.60 -6.85
N GLY A 53 -5.23 -24.45 -7.33
CA GLY A 53 -6.16 -23.40 -6.94
C GLY A 53 -6.00 -22.08 -7.70
N MET A 54 -5.06 -21.99 -8.65
CA MET A 54 -4.99 -20.85 -9.57
C MET A 54 -6.18 -20.84 -10.54
N ILE A 55 -6.45 -19.66 -11.11
CA ILE A 55 -7.65 -19.40 -11.92
C ILE A 55 -7.19 -18.91 -13.28
N LEU A 56 -7.51 -19.64 -14.34
CA LEU A 56 -7.35 -19.18 -15.72
C LEU A 56 -8.62 -18.47 -16.18
N ILE A 57 -8.42 -17.35 -16.86
CA ILE A 57 -9.49 -16.45 -17.30
C ILE A 57 -9.31 -16.22 -18.79
N GLY A 58 -10.12 -16.91 -19.60
CA GLY A 58 -10.16 -16.76 -21.05
C GLY A 58 -11.12 -15.65 -21.48
N GLY A 59 -10.92 -15.10 -22.68
CA GLY A 59 -11.86 -14.16 -23.31
C GLY A 59 -11.80 -12.74 -22.78
N THR A 60 -10.79 -12.44 -21.95
CA THR A 60 -10.54 -11.09 -21.43
C THR A 60 -9.58 -10.31 -22.31
N ALA A 61 -9.73 -8.99 -22.40
CA ALA A 61 -8.69 -8.09 -22.93
C ALA A 61 -7.87 -7.45 -21.80
N LEU A 62 -8.48 -7.34 -20.61
CA LEU A 62 -7.93 -6.69 -19.43
C LEU A 62 -8.33 -7.50 -18.19
N TYR A 63 -7.34 -7.86 -17.37
CA TYR A 63 -7.60 -8.40 -16.04
C TYR A 63 -7.00 -7.50 -14.97
N ASN A 64 -7.82 -7.02 -14.05
CA ASN A 64 -7.40 -6.05 -13.03
C ASN A 64 -6.60 -4.86 -13.62
N GLY A 65 -7.10 -4.34 -14.76
CA GLY A 65 -6.50 -3.21 -15.48
C GLY A 65 -5.17 -3.49 -16.21
N ARG A 66 -4.66 -4.72 -16.18
CA ARG A 66 -3.49 -5.13 -16.97
C ARG A 66 -3.92 -5.71 -18.30
N SER A 67 -3.18 -5.35 -19.36
CA SER A 67 -3.33 -5.96 -20.68
C SER A 67 -3.19 -7.48 -20.56
N ALA A 68 -4.24 -8.19 -20.93
CA ALA A 68 -4.28 -9.64 -20.90
C ALA A 68 -4.96 -10.16 -22.18
N PRO A 69 -4.38 -9.97 -23.39
CA PRO A 69 -5.07 -10.23 -24.65
C PRO A 69 -5.46 -11.71 -24.78
N GLY A 70 -6.75 -11.98 -24.59
CA GLY A 70 -7.37 -13.29 -24.68
C GLY A 70 -7.23 -14.18 -23.45
N LEU A 71 -6.24 -13.96 -22.57
CA LEU A 71 -5.96 -14.86 -21.45
C LEU A 71 -5.30 -14.15 -20.27
N ALA A 72 -5.77 -14.42 -19.05
CA ALA A 72 -5.08 -14.06 -17.81
C ALA A 72 -5.00 -15.26 -16.87
N ARG A 73 -4.08 -15.19 -15.90
CA ARG A 73 -4.08 -16.06 -14.74
C ARG A 73 -4.16 -15.24 -13.45
N ALA A 74 -4.96 -15.73 -12.52
CA ALA A 74 -5.08 -15.19 -11.17
C ALA A 74 -4.68 -16.25 -10.13
N ASN A 75 -4.17 -15.77 -9.00
CA ASN A 75 -3.91 -16.58 -7.81
C ASN A 75 -5.25 -17.02 -7.19
N ALA A 76 -5.19 -17.97 -6.26
CA ALA A 76 -6.39 -18.50 -5.57
C ALA A 76 -7.22 -17.44 -4.82
N ASN A 77 -6.63 -16.29 -4.49
CA ASN A 77 -7.31 -15.16 -3.85
C ASN A 77 -7.91 -14.15 -4.86
N GLY A 78 -7.72 -14.34 -6.17
CA GLY A 78 -8.19 -13.44 -7.23
C GLY A 78 -7.19 -12.35 -7.63
N SER A 79 -6.04 -12.23 -6.98
CA SER A 79 -4.99 -11.30 -7.42
C SER A 79 -4.35 -11.77 -8.75
N PHE A 80 -3.89 -10.85 -9.59
CA PHE A 80 -3.23 -11.18 -10.87
C PHE A 80 -1.90 -11.90 -10.64
N ASP A 81 -1.65 -12.96 -11.40
CA ASP A 81 -0.36 -13.66 -11.39
C ASP A 81 0.63 -13.03 -12.38
N ALA A 82 1.58 -12.26 -11.86
CA ALA A 82 2.63 -11.64 -12.65
C ALA A 82 3.67 -12.62 -13.21
N GLY A 83 3.72 -13.86 -12.73
CA GLY A 83 4.57 -14.91 -13.28
C GLY A 83 4.05 -15.54 -14.57
N PHE A 84 2.80 -15.26 -14.95
CA PHE A 84 2.15 -15.82 -16.14
C PHE A 84 2.41 -14.94 -17.37
N ASN A 85 3.34 -15.35 -18.21
CA ASN A 85 3.89 -14.58 -19.33
C ASN A 85 3.32 -15.04 -20.68
N ILE A 86 2.26 -14.37 -21.14
CA ILE A 86 1.65 -14.61 -22.46
C ILE A 86 2.28 -13.80 -23.60
N GLY A 87 3.24 -12.91 -23.30
CA GLY A 87 3.79 -11.98 -24.29
C GLY A 87 2.72 -11.04 -24.86
N THR A 88 2.57 -10.98 -26.18
CA THR A 88 1.47 -10.22 -26.81
C THR A 88 0.12 -10.94 -26.78
N GLY A 89 0.06 -12.17 -26.27
CA GLY A 89 -1.17 -12.93 -26.08
C GLY A 89 -1.85 -13.35 -27.38
N ALA A 90 -3.14 -13.68 -27.29
CA ALA A 90 -3.98 -13.96 -28.44
C ALA A 90 -4.46 -12.65 -29.09
N ASN A 91 -4.50 -12.61 -30.42
CA ASN A 91 -4.96 -11.41 -31.15
C ASN A 91 -6.50 -11.29 -31.31
N SER A 92 -7.26 -12.24 -30.76
CA SER A 92 -8.72 -12.25 -30.74
C SER A 92 -9.22 -13.07 -29.54
N ASN A 93 -10.54 -13.23 -29.41
CA ASN A 93 -11.16 -13.87 -28.26
C ASN A 93 -10.73 -15.34 -28.13
N VAL A 94 -10.39 -15.73 -26.90
CA VAL A 94 -10.34 -17.11 -26.45
C VAL A 94 -11.72 -17.46 -25.91
N TRP A 95 -12.33 -18.50 -26.47
CA TRP A 95 -13.67 -18.97 -26.12
C TRP A 95 -13.67 -20.19 -25.20
N ASP A 96 -12.53 -20.88 -25.07
CA ASP A 96 -12.38 -21.96 -24.09
C ASP A 96 -10.92 -22.14 -23.65
N VAL A 97 -10.74 -22.63 -22.42
CA VAL A 97 -9.45 -22.92 -21.80
C VAL A 97 -9.52 -24.26 -21.07
N ALA A 98 -8.66 -25.21 -21.46
CA ALA A 98 -8.60 -26.53 -20.86
C ALA A 98 -7.20 -26.83 -20.31
N VAL A 99 -7.12 -27.44 -19.12
CA VAL A 99 -5.85 -27.78 -18.46
C VAL A 99 -5.56 -29.27 -18.62
N GLN A 100 -4.38 -29.60 -19.13
CA GLN A 100 -3.91 -30.98 -19.26
C GLN A 100 -3.35 -31.50 -17.93
N ALA A 101 -3.28 -32.82 -17.77
CA ALA A 101 -2.78 -33.46 -16.54
C ALA A 101 -1.30 -33.13 -16.22
N ASP A 102 -0.51 -32.73 -17.21
CA ASP A 102 0.88 -32.27 -17.04
C ASP A 102 0.99 -30.77 -16.72
N GLY A 103 -0.14 -30.08 -16.52
CA GLY A 103 -0.20 -28.65 -16.23
C GLY A 103 -0.15 -27.74 -17.44
N LYS A 104 0.03 -28.26 -18.67
CA LYS A 104 -0.07 -27.45 -19.89
C LYS A 104 -1.50 -26.98 -20.13
N ILE A 105 -1.62 -25.85 -20.82
CA ILE A 105 -2.89 -25.14 -20.99
C ILE A 105 -3.23 -25.10 -22.48
N LEU A 106 -4.40 -25.60 -22.86
CA LEU A 106 -4.95 -25.47 -24.20
C LEU A 106 -5.90 -24.27 -24.24
N ILE A 107 -5.80 -23.47 -25.29
CA ILE A 107 -6.73 -22.38 -25.57
C ILE A 107 -7.37 -22.58 -26.94
N GLY A 108 -8.68 -22.33 -27.01
CA GLY A 108 -9.49 -22.42 -28.21
C GLY A 108 -10.19 -21.08 -28.45
N GLY A 109 -10.29 -20.61 -29.69
CA GLY A 109 -10.97 -19.35 -29.94
C GLY A 109 -11.02 -18.90 -31.39
N SER A 110 -11.18 -17.58 -31.59
CA SER A 110 -11.21 -16.92 -32.91
C SER A 110 -9.89 -16.27 -33.29
N PHE A 111 -8.84 -16.49 -32.49
CA PHE A 111 -7.51 -15.91 -32.72
C PHE A 111 -6.77 -16.61 -33.87
N THR A 112 -5.89 -15.86 -34.51
CA THR A 112 -5.01 -16.36 -35.59
C THR A 112 -3.53 -16.33 -35.19
N LEU A 113 -3.20 -15.57 -34.15
CA LEU A 113 -1.87 -15.44 -33.60
C LEU A 113 -1.90 -15.64 -32.08
N PHE A 114 -0.86 -16.27 -31.56
CA PHE A 114 -0.52 -16.22 -30.14
C PHE A 114 0.94 -15.79 -29.97
N ASN A 115 1.16 -14.71 -29.22
CA ASN A 115 2.47 -14.10 -29.02
C ASN A 115 3.24 -13.85 -30.35
N GLY A 116 2.50 -13.40 -31.38
CA GLY A 116 3.03 -13.16 -32.73
C GLY A 116 3.27 -14.41 -33.60
N VAL A 117 3.04 -15.62 -33.08
CA VAL A 117 3.19 -16.88 -33.83
C VAL A 117 1.83 -17.36 -34.39
N SER A 118 1.81 -17.84 -35.62
CA SER A 118 0.60 -18.37 -36.28
C SER A 118 0.03 -19.57 -35.54
N ARG A 119 -1.16 -19.39 -34.98
CA ARG A 119 -1.95 -20.39 -34.24
C ARG A 119 -3.42 -20.07 -34.48
N ASN A 120 -4.00 -20.67 -35.52
CA ASN A 120 -5.38 -20.42 -35.90
C ASN A 120 -6.35 -21.25 -35.06
N GLY A 121 -7.04 -20.57 -34.15
CA GLY A 121 -8.13 -21.05 -33.30
C GLY A 121 -7.76 -22.08 -32.23
N ILE A 122 -6.51 -22.57 -32.20
CA ILE A 122 -6.00 -23.42 -31.12
C ILE A 122 -4.50 -23.17 -30.87
N ALA A 123 -4.12 -23.13 -29.59
CA ALA A 123 -2.73 -23.16 -29.15
C ALA A 123 -2.59 -23.94 -27.83
N ARG A 124 -1.39 -24.45 -27.57
CA ARG A 124 -1.01 -24.98 -26.26
C ARG A 124 0.08 -24.12 -25.63
N LEU A 125 -0.02 -23.89 -24.34
CA LEU A 125 0.89 -23.10 -23.52
C LEU A 125 1.51 -23.97 -22.43
N ASN A 126 2.72 -23.59 -22.01
CA ASN A 126 3.36 -24.10 -20.82
C ASN A 126 2.69 -23.54 -19.56
N THR A 127 3.05 -24.10 -18.40
CA THR A 127 2.53 -23.67 -17.09
C THR A 127 2.83 -22.21 -16.75
N ASP A 128 3.82 -21.60 -17.39
CA ASP A 128 4.17 -20.18 -17.21
C ASP A 128 3.48 -19.25 -18.22
N GLY A 129 2.61 -19.77 -19.10
CA GLY A 129 1.89 -19.01 -20.13
C GLY A 129 2.63 -18.85 -21.45
N SER A 130 3.90 -19.27 -21.53
CA SER A 130 4.64 -19.26 -22.79
C SER A 130 4.09 -20.29 -23.79
N LEU A 131 4.22 -20.01 -25.09
CA LEU A 131 3.74 -20.92 -26.15
C LEU A 131 4.52 -22.24 -26.14
N ASP A 132 3.83 -23.39 -26.11
CA ASP A 132 4.43 -24.71 -26.34
C ASP A 132 4.62 -24.94 -27.84
N THR A 133 5.88 -24.87 -28.28
CA THR A 133 6.24 -25.07 -29.70
C THR A 133 6.17 -26.53 -30.15
N GLY A 134 6.10 -27.49 -29.21
CA GLY A 134 5.90 -28.91 -29.51
C GLY A 134 4.46 -29.26 -29.91
N PHE A 135 3.52 -28.32 -29.74
CA PHE A 135 2.16 -28.41 -30.28
C PHE A 135 2.05 -27.56 -31.55
N ASP A 136 1.86 -28.20 -32.70
CA ASP A 136 1.73 -27.52 -33.98
C ASP A 136 0.46 -27.92 -34.73
N PRO A 137 -0.55 -27.04 -34.80
CA PRO A 137 -1.79 -27.29 -35.53
C PRO A 137 -1.67 -27.09 -37.05
N GLY A 138 -0.47 -26.74 -37.56
CA GLY A 138 -0.28 -26.37 -38.96
C GLY A 138 -1.04 -25.10 -39.30
N SER A 139 -1.89 -25.12 -40.33
CA SER A 139 -2.78 -23.98 -40.62
C SER A 139 -3.98 -23.87 -39.68
N GLY A 140 -4.16 -24.82 -38.74
CA GLY A 140 -5.20 -24.78 -37.70
C GLY A 140 -6.62 -24.78 -38.26
N VAL A 141 -7.56 -24.18 -37.55
CA VAL A 141 -8.96 -24.08 -38.01
C VAL A 141 -9.18 -22.87 -38.91
N VAL A 142 -10.13 -22.98 -39.85
CA VAL A 142 -10.74 -21.83 -40.53
C VAL A 142 -12.12 -21.58 -39.91
N GLY A 143 -12.15 -20.69 -38.92
CA GLY A 143 -13.34 -20.38 -38.13
C GLY A 143 -13.01 -20.16 -36.66
N THR A 144 -13.97 -20.43 -35.79
CA THR A 144 -13.85 -20.26 -34.33
C THR A 144 -14.01 -21.60 -33.63
N VAL A 145 -13.12 -21.90 -32.68
CA VAL A 145 -13.30 -23.00 -31.71
C VAL A 145 -14.04 -22.45 -30.49
N TYR A 146 -15.16 -23.06 -30.12
CA TYR A 146 -15.96 -22.69 -28.95
C TYR A 146 -15.72 -23.60 -27.75
N SER A 147 -15.35 -24.88 -27.95
CA SER A 147 -15.12 -25.81 -26.84
C SER A 147 -14.03 -26.85 -27.15
N LEU A 148 -13.25 -27.19 -26.12
CA LEU A 148 -12.10 -28.09 -26.08
C LEU A 148 -12.37 -29.24 -25.11
N ASN A 149 -12.34 -30.47 -25.61
CA ASN A 149 -12.51 -31.67 -24.79
C ASN A 149 -11.25 -32.54 -24.84
N ILE A 150 -10.54 -32.68 -23.73
CA ILE A 150 -9.32 -33.51 -23.63
C ILE A 150 -9.71 -34.96 -23.31
N GLN A 151 -9.22 -35.90 -24.11
CA GLN A 151 -9.39 -37.33 -23.87
C GLN A 151 -8.26 -37.89 -23.00
N ALA A 152 -8.51 -39.03 -22.34
CA ALA A 152 -7.54 -39.68 -21.45
C ALA A 152 -6.25 -40.13 -22.15
N ASP A 153 -6.28 -40.35 -23.47
CA ASP A 153 -5.11 -40.66 -24.31
C ASP A 153 -4.34 -39.41 -24.76
N GLY A 154 -4.75 -38.22 -24.32
CA GLY A 154 -4.13 -36.95 -24.65
C GLY A 154 -4.56 -36.35 -26.00
N LYS A 155 -5.49 -37.00 -26.73
CA LYS A 155 -6.12 -36.39 -27.90
C LYS A 155 -7.12 -35.30 -27.48
N ILE A 156 -7.38 -34.37 -28.38
CA ILE A 156 -8.19 -33.18 -28.09
C ILE A 156 -9.29 -33.08 -29.14
N ILE A 157 -10.53 -32.96 -28.69
CA ILE A 157 -11.69 -32.73 -29.55
C ILE A 157 -12.00 -31.23 -29.56
N LEU A 158 -12.19 -30.70 -30.76
CA LEU A 158 -12.49 -29.31 -31.06
C LEU A 158 -13.93 -29.22 -31.55
N THR A 159 -14.73 -28.34 -30.96
CA THR A 159 -16.06 -27.99 -31.47
C THR A 159 -16.21 -26.48 -31.62
N GLY A 160 -17.02 -26.04 -32.59
CA GLY A 160 -17.24 -24.61 -32.81
C GLY A 160 -17.97 -24.27 -34.10
N ASN A 161 -17.60 -23.14 -34.69
CA ASN A 161 -18.04 -22.67 -36.00
C ASN A 161 -16.84 -22.61 -36.94
N PHE A 162 -16.46 -23.73 -37.54
CA PHE A 162 -15.31 -23.83 -38.44
C PHE A 162 -15.54 -24.86 -39.54
N LEU A 163 -14.89 -24.67 -40.69
CA LEU A 163 -15.09 -25.52 -41.88
C LEU A 163 -13.98 -26.55 -42.07
N THR A 164 -12.75 -26.20 -41.71
CA THR A 164 -11.58 -27.03 -41.96
C THR A 164 -10.64 -27.03 -40.77
N TYR A 165 -9.85 -28.10 -40.67
CA TYR A 165 -8.67 -28.19 -39.82
C TYR A 165 -7.47 -28.57 -40.69
N ASN A 166 -6.43 -27.75 -40.65
CA ASN A 166 -5.21 -27.91 -41.45
C ASN A 166 -5.51 -28.16 -42.95
N GLY A 167 -6.50 -27.45 -43.51
CA GLY A 167 -6.96 -27.59 -44.89
C GLY A 167 -7.89 -28.78 -45.18
N ILE A 168 -8.13 -29.67 -44.23
CA ILE A 168 -9.05 -30.81 -44.39
C ILE A 168 -10.44 -30.44 -43.87
N VAL A 169 -11.49 -30.73 -44.64
CA VAL A 169 -12.88 -30.43 -44.26
C VAL A 169 -13.26 -31.19 -42.99
N ARG A 170 -13.64 -30.42 -41.97
CA ARG A 170 -14.08 -30.87 -40.65
C ARG A 170 -15.12 -29.86 -40.17
N ASN A 171 -16.37 -30.08 -40.54
CA ASN A 171 -17.47 -29.14 -40.26
C ASN A 171 -17.79 -29.14 -38.78
N ASN A 172 -17.38 -28.08 -38.08
CA ASN A 172 -17.71 -27.75 -36.69
C ASN A 172 -17.23 -28.74 -35.63
N LEU A 173 -16.55 -29.82 -36.02
CA LEU A 173 -16.06 -30.88 -35.15
C LEU A 173 -14.79 -31.52 -35.72
N ALA A 174 -13.72 -31.57 -34.92
CA ALA A 174 -12.46 -32.22 -35.28
C ALA A 174 -11.83 -32.89 -34.04
N ARG A 175 -10.99 -33.91 -34.25
CA ARG A 175 -10.10 -34.45 -33.21
C ARG A 175 -8.65 -34.31 -33.65
N VAL A 176 -7.79 -33.91 -32.73
CA VAL A 176 -6.36 -33.73 -32.96
C VAL A 176 -5.54 -34.55 -31.98
N ASN A 177 -4.35 -34.96 -32.39
CA ASN A 177 -3.39 -35.67 -31.57
C ASN A 177 -2.73 -34.72 -30.55
N SER A 178 -2.02 -35.29 -29.58
CA SER A 178 -1.32 -34.53 -28.52
C SER A 178 -0.22 -33.59 -29.03
N ASN A 179 0.21 -33.72 -30.30
CA ASN A 179 1.14 -32.80 -30.96
C ASN A 179 0.45 -31.75 -31.85
N GLY A 180 -0.88 -31.72 -31.92
CA GLY A 180 -1.65 -30.79 -32.73
C GLY A 180 -1.96 -31.26 -34.15
N SER A 181 -1.45 -32.41 -34.61
CA SER A 181 -1.84 -32.93 -35.93
C SER A 181 -3.26 -33.48 -35.93
N LEU A 182 -3.96 -33.42 -37.08
CA LEU A 182 -5.32 -33.97 -37.19
C LEU A 182 -5.32 -35.50 -36.99
N ASP A 183 -6.25 -36.01 -36.18
CA ASP A 183 -6.53 -37.45 -36.09
C ASP A 183 -7.51 -37.86 -37.19
N THR A 184 -6.99 -38.47 -38.26
CA THR A 184 -7.80 -38.89 -39.40
C THR A 184 -8.69 -40.11 -39.12
N SER A 185 -8.49 -40.82 -38.01
CA SER A 185 -9.39 -41.91 -37.57
C SER A 185 -10.73 -41.39 -37.04
N PHE A 186 -10.83 -40.09 -36.79
CA PHE A 186 -12.05 -39.39 -36.44
C PHE A 186 -12.54 -38.59 -37.65
N ASP A 187 -13.66 -39.03 -38.23
CA ASP A 187 -14.25 -38.34 -39.37
C ASP A 187 -15.76 -38.14 -39.15
N PRO A 188 -16.22 -36.89 -38.95
CA PRO A 188 -17.64 -36.60 -38.81
C PRO A 188 -18.40 -36.64 -40.14
N GLY A 189 -17.74 -36.91 -41.27
CA GLY A 189 -18.31 -36.83 -42.60
C GLY A 189 -18.77 -35.41 -42.91
N THR A 190 -20.06 -35.23 -43.24
CA THR A 190 -20.64 -33.89 -43.41
C THR A 190 -20.89 -33.17 -42.08
N GLY A 191 -20.82 -33.87 -40.94
CA GLY A 191 -20.88 -33.29 -39.60
C GLY A 191 -22.18 -32.53 -39.31
N ALA A 192 -22.09 -31.58 -38.38
CA ALA A 192 -23.17 -30.66 -38.06
C ALA A 192 -23.26 -29.56 -39.13
N ASN A 193 -24.48 -29.24 -39.59
CA ASN A 193 -24.69 -28.22 -40.63
C ASN A 193 -24.59 -26.77 -40.15
N PHE A 194 -24.64 -26.54 -38.84
CA PHE A 194 -24.37 -25.25 -38.19
C PHE A 194 -23.48 -25.47 -36.96
N GLU A 195 -23.16 -24.39 -36.25
CA GLU A 195 -22.22 -24.39 -35.15
C GLU A 195 -22.61 -25.34 -34.01
N ILE A 196 -21.57 -25.90 -33.40
CA ILE A 196 -21.64 -26.61 -32.13
C ILE A 196 -21.12 -25.63 -31.08
N ALA A 197 -22.01 -25.16 -30.21
CA ALA A 197 -21.70 -24.17 -29.18
C ALA A 197 -20.95 -24.81 -28.01
N ASP A 198 -21.31 -26.04 -27.64
CA ASP A 198 -20.72 -26.76 -26.51
C ASP A 198 -20.76 -28.27 -26.73
N ALA A 199 -19.84 -28.97 -26.07
CA ALA A 199 -19.72 -30.41 -26.11
C ALA A 199 -19.14 -30.99 -24.82
N VAL A 200 -19.62 -32.18 -24.44
CA VAL A 200 -19.16 -32.90 -23.25
C VAL A 200 -18.76 -34.32 -23.61
N LEU A 201 -17.54 -34.70 -23.26
CA LEU A 201 -17.02 -36.06 -23.40
C LEU A 201 -17.62 -36.99 -22.34
N GLN A 202 -18.13 -38.13 -22.78
CA GLN A 202 -18.62 -39.19 -21.90
C GLN A 202 -17.49 -40.18 -21.53
N PRO A 203 -17.59 -40.88 -20.38
CA PRO A 203 -16.58 -41.86 -19.97
C PRO A 203 -16.34 -43.01 -20.96
N ASP A 204 -17.33 -43.32 -21.80
CA ASP A 204 -17.23 -44.36 -22.84
C ASP A 204 -16.58 -43.85 -24.15
N GLY A 205 -16.11 -42.60 -24.18
CA GLY A 205 -15.47 -41.97 -25.33
C GLY A 205 -16.44 -41.40 -26.37
N LYS A 206 -17.76 -41.46 -26.14
CA LYS A 206 -18.75 -40.73 -26.96
C LYS A 206 -18.81 -39.26 -26.58
N LEU A 207 -19.30 -38.43 -27.48
CA LEU A 207 -19.39 -36.98 -27.30
C LEU A 207 -20.85 -36.52 -27.40
N LEU A 208 -21.33 -35.80 -26.40
CA LEU A 208 -22.61 -35.07 -26.48
C LEU A 208 -22.34 -33.68 -27.04
N ILE A 209 -23.12 -33.24 -28.01
CA ILE A 209 -22.96 -31.94 -28.67
C ILE A 209 -24.25 -31.13 -28.63
N GLY A 210 -24.13 -29.82 -28.43
CA GLY A 210 -25.21 -28.84 -28.40
C GLY A 210 -24.89 -27.63 -29.28
N GLY A 211 -25.90 -27.04 -29.92
CA GLY A 211 -25.69 -25.84 -30.73
C GLY A 211 -26.90 -25.44 -31.56
N SER A 212 -26.66 -24.85 -32.74
CA SER A 212 -27.71 -24.38 -33.65
C SER A 212 -28.01 -25.32 -34.81
N PHE A 213 -27.26 -26.42 -34.94
CA PHE A 213 -27.44 -27.40 -36.01
C PHE A 213 -28.83 -28.03 -36.02
N THR A 214 -29.29 -28.38 -37.22
CA THR A 214 -30.57 -29.07 -37.45
C THR A 214 -30.37 -30.46 -38.04
N THR A 215 -29.16 -30.77 -38.50
CA THR A 215 -28.76 -32.08 -38.98
C THR A 215 -27.34 -32.42 -38.55
N TYR A 216 -27.08 -33.71 -38.35
CA TYR A 216 -25.72 -34.25 -38.20
C TYR A 216 -25.53 -35.43 -39.17
N GLY A 217 -24.51 -35.38 -40.01
CA GLY A 217 -24.28 -36.41 -41.03
C GLY A 217 -25.46 -36.56 -42.00
N GLY A 218 -26.19 -35.47 -42.25
CA GLY A 218 -27.42 -35.46 -43.06
C GLY A 218 -28.68 -35.99 -42.37
N VAL A 219 -28.59 -36.51 -41.14
CA VAL A 219 -29.74 -36.98 -40.36
C VAL A 219 -30.30 -35.82 -39.52
N SER A 220 -31.62 -35.61 -39.53
CA SER A 220 -32.26 -34.58 -38.72
C SER A 220 -31.98 -34.80 -37.23
N ARG A 221 -31.33 -33.79 -36.63
CA ARG A 221 -30.98 -33.68 -35.21
C ARG A 221 -30.99 -32.22 -34.85
N ASN A 222 -32.09 -31.79 -34.24
CA ASN A 222 -32.23 -30.40 -33.83
C ASN A 222 -31.45 -30.18 -32.54
N ARG A 223 -30.29 -29.54 -32.68
CA ARG A 223 -29.56 -28.78 -31.66
C ARG A 223 -28.94 -29.59 -30.53
N VAL A 224 -29.20 -30.89 -30.49
CA VAL A 224 -28.56 -31.86 -29.59
C VAL A 224 -28.32 -33.18 -30.33
N ALA A 225 -27.13 -33.75 -30.20
CA ALA A 225 -26.80 -35.07 -30.72
C ALA A 225 -25.74 -35.76 -29.85
N ARG A 226 -25.61 -37.07 -30.03
CA ARG A 226 -24.48 -37.84 -29.51
C ARG A 226 -23.67 -38.39 -30.66
N VAL A 227 -22.36 -38.30 -30.55
CA VAL A 227 -21.37 -38.70 -31.56
C VAL A 227 -20.52 -39.84 -31.00
N LEU A 228 -20.28 -40.85 -31.83
CA LEU A 228 -19.44 -42.00 -31.51
C LEU A 228 -17.96 -41.62 -31.48
N ALA A 229 -17.11 -42.47 -30.88
CA ALA A 229 -15.67 -42.23 -30.77
C ALA A 229 -14.93 -42.13 -32.13
N ASN A 230 -15.57 -42.48 -33.25
CA ASN A 230 -15.05 -42.34 -34.60
C ASN A 230 -15.57 -41.10 -35.35
N GLY A 231 -16.44 -40.28 -34.73
CA GLY A 231 -17.02 -39.08 -35.33
C GLY A 231 -18.40 -39.29 -35.97
N MET A 232 -18.89 -40.52 -36.08
CA MET A 232 -20.21 -40.78 -36.67
C MET A 232 -21.35 -40.53 -35.67
N LEU A 233 -22.56 -40.28 -36.18
CA LEU A 233 -23.76 -40.11 -35.35
C LEU A 233 -24.08 -41.40 -34.55
N ASP A 234 -24.34 -41.27 -33.25
CA ASP A 234 -24.95 -42.35 -32.44
C ASP A 234 -26.47 -42.34 -32.65
N SER A 235 -26.98 -43.29 -33.43
CA SER A 235 -28.40 -43.43 -33.71
C SER A 235 -29.24 -43.81 -32.48
N GLY A 236 -28.62 -44.40 -31.45
CA GLY A 236 -29.27 -44.83 -30.20
C GLY A 236 -29.59 -43.68 -29.24
N PHE A 237 -29.00 -42.51 -29.45
CA PHE A 237 -29.52 -41.26 -28.90
C PHE A 237 -30.49 -40.70 -29.93
N ASN A 238 -31.71 -40.28 -29.60
CA ASN A 238 -32.65 -39.64 -30.52
C ASN A 238 -33.51 -38.58 -29.80
N PRO A 239 -33.29 -37.29 -30.05
CA PRO A 239 -34.01 -36.20 -29.40
C PRO A 239 -35.44 -35.96 -29.96
N GLY A 240 -35.89 -36.73 -30.96
CA GLY A 240 -37.15 -36.48 -31.65
C GLY A 240 -37.12 -35.14 -32.39
N THR A 241 -38.11 -34.26 -32.18
CA THR A 241 -38.06 -32.89 -32.74
C THR A 241 -37.06 -31.98 -32.02
N GLY A 242 -36.49 -32.42 -30.88
CA GLY A 242 -35.42 -31.76 -30.16
C GLY A 242 -35.79 -30.40 -29.57
N ALA A 243 -34.78 -29.58 -29.28
CA ALA A 243 -34.95 -28.23 -28.75
C ALA A 243 -35.46 -27.27 -29.84
N SER A 244 -36.36 -26.33 -29.49
CA SER A 244 -36.96 -25.37 -30.43
C SER A 244 -36.03 -24.27 -30.92
N ASP A 245 -34.99 -23.95 -30.15
CA ASP A 245 -33.99 -22.90 -30.38
C ASP A 245 -32.60 -23.35 -29.85
N PRO A 246 -31.50 -22.63 -30.15
CA PRO A 246 -30.14 -23.07 -29.82
C PRO A 246 -29.94 -23.56 -28.39
N VAL A 247 -29.15 -24.62 -28.28
CA VAL A 247 -28.62 -25.14 -27.00
C VAL A 247 -27.23 -24.56 -26.82
N SER A 248 -27.06 -23.71 -25.82
CA SER A 248 -25.82 -22.97 -25.54
C SER A 248 -24.85 -23.77 -24.70
N CYS A 249 -25.35 -24.63 -23.79
CA CYS A 249 -24.52 -25.41 -22.86
C CYS A 249 -25.10 -26.80 -22.60
N ILE A 250 -24.21 -27.75 -22.32
CA ILE A 250 -24.53 -29.14 -21.98
C ILE A 250 -23.75 -29.54 -20.73
N ALA A 251 -24.37 -30.29 -19.82
CA ALA A 251 -23.67 -30.91 -18.70
C ALA A 251 -24.06 -32.39 -18.55
N LEU A 252 -23.07 -33.25 -18.34
CA LEU A 252 -23.28 -34.68 -18.07
C LEU A 252 -23.37 -34.94 -16.56
N ARG A 253 -24.42 -35.64 -16.14
CA ARG A 253 -24.56 -36.10 -14.77
C ARG A 253 -23.89 -37.45 -14.57
N SER A 254 -23.50 -37.75 -13.33
CA SER A 254 -22.93 -39.05 -12.94
C SER A 254 -23.89 -40.23 -13.14
N ASP A 255 -25.20 -39.99 -13.18
CA ASP A 255 -26.23 -40.98 -13.51
C ASP A 255 -26.42 -41.21 -15.02
N GLY A 256 -25.61 -40.58 -15.86
CA GLY A 256 -25.65 -40.70 -17.32
C GLY A 256 -26.78 -39.89 -17.99
N ARG A 257 -27.56 -39.11 -17.23
CA ARG A 257 -28.52 -38.15 -17.78
C ARG A 257 -27.81 -36.87 -18.23
N VAL A 258 -28.41 -36.19 -19.19
CA VAL A 258 -27.83 -35.01 -19.84
C VAL A 258 -28.65 -33.78 -19.47
N MET A 259 -28.01 -32.72 -19.02
CA MET A 259 -28.62 -31.40 -18.84
C MET A 259 -28.34 -30.57 -20.09
N ILE A 260 -29.34 -29.85 -20.58
CA ILE A 260 -29.18 -28.88 -21.66
C ILE A 260 -29.77 -27.53 -21.26
N GLY A 261 -29.09 -26.44 -21.63
CA GLY A 261 -29.52 -25.05 -21.43
C GLY A 261 -29.35 -24.24 -22.69
N GLY A 262 -30.15 -23.18 -22.86
CA GLY A 262 -30.02 -22.29 -24.01
C GLY A 262 -31.19 -21.34 -24.19
N SER A 263 -31.58 -21.09 -25.44
CA SER A 263 -32.68 -20.18 -25.79
C SER A 263 -34.02 -20.87 -26.05
N PHE A 264 -34.06 -22.20 -26.07
CA PHE A 264 -35.26 -22.98 -26.40
C PHE A 264 -36.38 -22.85 -25.37
N ILE A 265 -37.61 -22.85 -25.85
CA ILE A 265 -38.81 -22.84 -24.99
C ILE A 265 -39.55 -24.18 -25.04
N ASN A 266 -39.18 -25.06 -25.97
CA ASN A 266 -39.73 -26.42 -26.06
C ASN A 266 -38.62 -27.45 -26.30
N TYR A 267 -38.80 -28.65 -25.75
CA TYR A 267 -38.05 -29.84 -26.11
C TYR A 267 -39.01 -30.95 -26.51
N ASN A 268 -38.84 -31.49 -27.72
CA ASN A 268 -39.73 -32.50 -28.29
C ASN A 268 -41.21 -32.09 -28.20
N SER A 269 -41.50 -30.82 -28.51
CA SER A 269 -42.82 -30.16 -28.40
C SER A 269 -43.40 -30.04 -26.98
N THR A 270 -42.65 -30.41 -25.94
CA THR A 270 -43.02 -30.16 -24.54
C THR A 270 -42.42 -28.84 -24.09
N ALA A 271 -43.22 -27.98 -23.45
CA ALA A 271 -42.73 -26.72 -22.91
C ALA A 271 -41.64 -26.96 -21.86
N CYS A 272 -40.51 -26.27 -22.01
CA CYS A 272 -39.36 -26.34 -21.11
C CYS A 272 -38.82 -24.93 -20.95
N GLY A 273 -38.65 -24.45 -19.71
CA GLY A 273 -38.23 -23.08 -19.44
C GLY A 273 -36.73 -22.83 -19.68
N ARG A 274 -36.24 -23.08 -20.91
CA ARG A 274 -34.84 -22.93 -21.35
C ARG A 274 -33.82 -23.87 -20.74
N ILE A 275 -34.30 -24.88 -20.02
CA ILE A 275 -33.54 -25.98 -19.44
C ILE A 275 -34.31 -27.29 -19.59
N ALA A 276 -33.62 -28.38 -19.88
CA ALA A 276 -34.19 -29.72 -19.89
C ALA A 276 -33.18 -30.76 -19.39
N ARG A 277 -33.70 -31.86 -18.81
CA ARG A 277 -32.93 -33.07 -18.54
C ARG A 277 -33.34 -34.17 -19.50
N LEU A 278 -32.36 -34.85 -20.08
CA LEU A 278 -32.55 -35.92 -21.06
C LEU A 278 -32.08 -37.26 -20.50
N ASN A 279 -32.79 -38.32 -20.88
CA ASN A 279 -32.37 -39.70 -20.64
C ASN A 279 -31.20 -40.08 -21.55
N SER A 280 -30.56 -41.22 -21.26
CA SER A 280 -29.41 -41.72 -22.04
C SER A 280 -29.72 -42.03 -23.51
N ASN A 281 -31.01 -42.16 -23.87
CA ASN A 281 -31.48 -42.32 -25.26
C ASN A 281 -31.90 -40.99 -25.92
N GLY A 282 -31.73 -39.84 -25.25
CA GLY A 282 -32.11 -38.53 -25.77
C GLY A 282 -33.58 -38.15 -25.60
N SER A 283 -34.42 -39.00 -25.01
CA SER A 283 -35.79 -38.61 -24.65
C SER A 283 -35.81 -37.64 -23.45
N LEU A 284 -36.83 -36.77 -23.39
CA LEU A 284 -37.04 -35.86 -22.26
C LEU A 284 -37.33 -36.66 -20.97
N ASP A 285 -36.65 -36.31 -19.88
CA ASP A 285 -36.96 -36.83 -18.55
C ASP A 285 -38.06 -36.00 -17.88
N ALA A 286 -39.29 -36.50 -17.94
CA ALA A 286 -40.46 -35.83 -17.37
C ALA A 286 -40.43 -35.68 -15.84
N THR A 287 -39.51 -36.37 -15.14
CA THR A 287 -39.36 -36.22 -13.67
C THR A 287 -38.59 -34.95 -13.28
N PHE A 288 -37.99 -34.26 -14.25
CA PHE A 288 -37.33 -32.98 -14.05
C PHE A 288 -38.27 -31.84 -14.46
N ASN A 289 -38.88 -31.18 -13.47
CA ASN A 289 -39.87 -30.14 -13.72
C ASN A 289 -39.39 -28.81 -13.13
N THR A 290 -39.10 -27.85 -14.01
CA THR A 290 -38.63 -26.52 -13.64
C THR A 290 -39.73 -25.47 -13.62
N GLY A 291 -41.01 -25.84 -13.79
CA GLY A 291 -42.11 -24.88 -13.88
C GLY A 291 -42.06 -24.07 -15.17
N THR A 292 -42.25 -22.75 -15.08
CA THR A 292 -42.07 -21.84 -16.24
C THR A 292 -40.59 -21.56 -16.54
N GLY A 293 -39.69 -21.91 -15.63
CA GLY A 293 -38.24 -21.74 -15.73
C GLY A 293 -37.80 -20.30 -15.92
N ALA A 294 -36.69 -20.11 -16.64
CA ALA A 294 -36.08 -18.81 -16.90
C ALA A 294 -36.82 -18.04 -18.01
N ASN A 295 -36.88 -16.71 -17.92
CA ASN A 295 -37.44 -15.84 -18.97
C ASN A 295 -36.44 -15.42 -20.07
N GLY A 296 -35.16 -15.73 -19.89
CA GLY A 296 -34.05 -15.43 -20.81
C GLY A 296 -33.07 -16.60 -20.93
N ALA A 297 -32.05 -16.47 -21.78
CA ALA A 297 -31.15 -17.57 -22.10
C ALA A 297 -30.37 -18.07 -20.87
N ILE A 298 -30.16 -19.39 -20.83
CA ILE A 298 -29.24 -20.04 -19.91
C ILE A 298 -27.96 -20.32 -20.70
N ASP A 299 -26.89 -19.66 -20.28
CA ASP A 299 -25.61 -19.69 -20.97
C ASP A 299 -24.68 -20.74 -20.36
N GLU A 300 -24.85 -21.08 -19.07
CA GLU A 300 -23.99 -22.02 -18.35
C GLU A 300 -24.80 -22.92 -17.39
N ILE A 301 -24.44 -24.21 -17.31
CA ILE A 301 -24.99 -25.19 -16.35
C ILE A 301 -23.86 -25.84 -15.58
N SER A 302 -23.89 -25.72 -14.26
CA SER A 302 -22.94 -26.38 -13.37
C SER A 302 -23.64 -27.31 -12.38
N ILE A 303 -23.16 -28.54 -12.22
CA ILE A 303 -23.75 -29.55 -11.34
C ILE A 303 -22.90 -29.67 -10.08
N GLN A 304 -23.47 -29.32 -8.92
CA GLN A 304 -22.78 -29.39 -7.63
C GLN A 304 -22.59 -30.84 -7.16
N PRO A 305 -21.63 -31.11 -6.25
CA PRO A 305 -21.41 -32.45 -5.70
C PRO A 305 -22.63 -33.09 -5.02
N ASP A 306 -23.55 -32.27 -4.50
CA ASP A 306 -24.83 -32.71 -3.91
C ASP A 306 -25.93 -33.01 -4.96
N GLY A 307 -25.61 -32.82 -6.24
CA GLY A 307 -26.51 -33.03 -7.37
C GLY A 307 -27.45 -31.86 -7.69
N LYS A 308 -27.42 -30.77 -6.90
CA LYS A 308 -28.12 -29.53 -7.27
C LYS A 308 -27.45 -28.89 -8.49
N ILE A 309 -28.22 -28.05 -9.20
CA ILE A 309 -27.82 -27.52 -10.50
C ILE A 309 -27.86 -26.00 -10.44
N VAL A 310 -26.73 -25.36 -10.71
CA VAL A 310 -26.58 -23.90 -10.77
C VAL A 310 -26.67 -23.47 -12.24
N LEU A 311 -27.46 -22.44 -12.50
CA LEU A 311 -27.77 -21.93 -13.83
C LEU A 311 -27.28 -20.50 -13.95
N GLY A 312 -26.34 -20.24 -14.86
CA GLY A 312 -25.88 -18.89 -15.22
C GLY A 312 -26.49 -18.44 -16.54
N GLY A 313 -26.81 -17.16 -16.66
CA GLY A 313 -27.19 -16.60 -17.96
C GLY A 313 -27.66 -15.15 -17.91
N SER A 314 -28.48 -14.77 -18.89
CA SER A 314 -28.97 -13.40 -19.11
C SER A 314 -30.44 -13.18 -18.71
N TYR A 315 -31.07 -14.16 -18.05
CA TYR A 315 -32.45 -14.07 -17.58
C TYR A 315 -32.61 -13.14 -16.37
N THR A 316 -33.80 -12.58 -16.18
CA THR A 316 -34.13 -11.68 -15.06
C THR A 316 -35.18 -12.24 -14.10
N VAL A 317 -35.86 -13.32 -14.51
CA VAL A 317 -36.94 -13.96 -13.76
C VAL A 317 -36.80 -15.48 -13.90
N PHE A 318 -36.98 -16.20 -12.80
CA PHE A 318 -37.08 -17.67 -12.76
C PHE A 318 -38.36 -18.06 -12.02
N ASN A 319 -39.22 -18.88 -12.65
CA ASN A 319 -40.51 -19.30 -12.07
C ASN A 319 -41.40 -18.15 -11.56
N GLY A 320 -41.43 -17.04 -12.31
CA GLY A 320 -42.18 -15.84 -11.92
C GLY A 320 -41.58 -15.03 -10.77
N THR A 321 -40.45 -15.47 -10.19
CA THR A 321 -39.72 -14.76 -9.14
C THR A 321 -38.58 -13.93 -9.74
N ALA A 322 -38.43 -12.68 -9.31
CA ALA A 322 -37.36 -11.78 -9.74
C ALA A 322 -36.01 -12.18 -9.13
N GLN A 323 -35.42 -13.25 -9.68
CA GLN A 323 -34.10 -13.77 -9.33
C GLN A 323 -33.24 -13.77 -10.60
N PRO A 324 -32.50 -12.68 -10.88
CA PRO A 324 -31.82 -12.51 -12.14
C PRO A 324 -30.47 -13.24 -12.18
N TYR A 325 -30.07 -13.65 -13.39
CA TYR A 325 -28.73 -14.08 -13.83
C TYR A 325 -28.14 -15.36 -13.23
N LEU A 326 -28.45 -15.68 -11.97
CA LEU A 326 -27.91 -16.84 -11.27
C LEU A 326 -28.95 -17.46 -10.32
N VAL A 327 -29.33 -18.72 -10.59
CA VAL A 327 -30.23 -19.50 -9.75
C VAL A 327 -29.68 -20.89 -9.50
N ARG A 328 -30.20 -21.54 -8.46
CA ARG A 328 -30.01 -22.96 -8.24
C ARG A 328 -31.35 -23.69 -8.27
N VAL A 329 -31.35 -24.89 -8.84
CA VAL A 329 -32.47 -25.82 -8.80
C VAL A 329 -32.04 -27.15 -8.17
N ASN A 330 -32.99 -27.81 -7.51
CA ASN A 330 -32.79 -29.12 -6.91
C ASN A 330 -32.65 -30.20 -7.99
N THR A 331 -32.26 -31.41 -7.56
CA THR A 331 -32.11 -32.58 -8.44
C THR A 331 -33.38 -32.94 -9.22
N ASN A 332 -34.57 -32.52 -8.79
CA ASN A 332 -35.84 -32.73 -9.49
C ASN A 332 -36.30 -31.52 -10.33
N GLY A 333 -35.51 -30.44 -10.40
CA GLY A 333 -35.83 -29.22 -11.16
C GLY A 333 -36.56 -28.13 -10.36
N THR A 334 -36.99 -28.41 -9.13
CA THR A 334 -37.64 -27.38 -8.30
C THR A 334 -36.65 -26.29 -7.90
N PHE A 335 -37.12 -25.03 -7.86
CA PHE A 335 -36.30 -23.86 -7.52
C PHE A 335 -35.82 -23.92 -6.06
N ASP A 336 -34.52 -23.73 -5.84
CA ASP A 336 -33.92 -23.66 -4.49
C ASP A 336 -33.96 -22.21 -3.98
N THR A 337 -35.01 -21.86 -3.23
CA THR A 337 -35.19 -20.51 -2.69
C THR A 337 -34.18 -20.12 -1.62
N GLY A 338 -33.40 -21.08 -1.10
CA GLY A 338 -32.31 -20.81 -0.15
C GLY A 338 -31.04 -20.28 -0.82
N PHE A 339 -30.98 -20.28 -2.15
CA PHE A 339 -29.85 -19.78 -2.94
C PHE A 339 -30.28 -18.49 -3.66
N ALA A 340 -29.92 -17.35 -3.09
CA ALA A 340 -30.35 -16.03 -3.57
C ALA A 340 -29.18 -15.05 -3.79
N PRO A 341 -28.21 -15.36 -4.66
CA PRO A 341 -27.17 -14.41 -5.03
C PRO A 341 -27.79 -13.16 -5.67
N ALA A 342 -27.23 -11.99 -5.39
CA ALA A 342 -27.74 -10.72 -5.92
C ALA A 342 -26.68 -10.03 -6.80
N GLY A 343 -26.78 -10.19 -8.12
CA GLY A 343 -25.91 -9.55 -9.10
C GLY A 343 -26.70 -8.64 -10.06
N ASP A 344 -26.00 -7.72 -10.72
CA ASP A 344 -26.57 -6.72 -11.63
C ASP A 344 -26.33 -7.00 -13.13
N GLY A 345 -25.69 -8.12 -13.46
CA GLY A 345 -25.39 -8.50 -14.84
C GLY A 345 -25.32 -10.01 -15.05
N GLY A 346 -25.38 -10.40 -16.33
CA GLY A 346 -25.42 -11.79 -16.76
C GLY A 346 -24.17 -12.58 -16.39
N ILE A 347 -24.35 -13.88 -16.11
CA ILE A 347 -23.29 -14.83 -15.80
C ILE A 347 -22.98 -15.67 -17.03
N SER A 348 -21.72 -15.65 -17.48
CA SER A 348 -21.26 -16.39 -18.67
C SER A 348 -20.45 -17.64 -18.33
N SER A 349 -19.93 -17.77 -17.11
CA SER A 349 -19.14 -18.93 -16.71
C SER A 349 -19.22 -19.19 -15.21
N ILE A 350 -19.23 -20.48 -14.85
CA ILE A 350 -19.29 -20.96 -13.47
C ILE A 350 -18.27 -22.09 -13.31
N ALA A 351 -17.24 -21.86 -12.50
CA ALA A 351 -16.27 -22.89 -12.15
C ALA A 351 -16.53 -23.39 -10.71
N LEU A 352 -16.97 -24.64 -10.60
CA LEU A 352 -17.23 -25.29 -9.31
C LEU A 352 -15.94 -25.81 -8.66
N ARG A 353 -15.85 -25.65 -7.35
CA ARG A 353 -14.81 -26.22 -6.51
C ARG A 353 -15.31 -27.51 -5.83
N SER A 354 -14.38 -28.35 -5.40
CA SER A 354 -14.69 -29.63 -4.76
C SER A 354 -15.45 -29.50 -3.44
N ASP A 355 -15.29 -28.36 -2.75
CA ASP A 355 -16.03 -27.98 -1.54
C ASP A 355 -17.46 -27.46 -1.84
N GLY A 356 -17.83 -27.34 -3.11
CA GLY A 356 -19.12 -26.83 -3.58
C GLY A 356 -19.23 -25.30 -3.65
N SER A 357 -18.20 -24.56 -3.23
CA SER A 357 -18.06 -23.13 -3.55
C SER A 357 -17.82 -22.94 -5.05
N MET A 358 -18.03 -21.72 -5.55
CA MET A 358 -17.99 -21.46 -6.99
C MET A 358 -17.34 -20.12 -7.32
N LEU A 359 -16.57 -20.09 -8.40
CA LEU A 359 -16.19 -18.85 -9.08
C LEU A 359 -17.21 -18.56 -10.16
N ILE A 360 -17.61 -17.31 -10.27
CA ILE A 360 -18.53 -16.84 -11.30
C ILE A 360 -17.88 -15.73 -12.12
N GLY A 361 -18.06 -15.81 -13.43
CA GLY A 361 -17.57 -14.85 -14.41
C GLY A 361 -18.72 -14.31 -15.25
N GLY A 362 -18.70 -13.02 -15.58
CA GLY A 362 -19.75 -12.43 -16.39
C GLY A 362 -19.61 -10.92 -16.58
N VAL A 363 -20.71 -10.28 -16.99
CA VAL A 363 -20.78 -8.84 -17.30
C VAL A 363 -21.31 -7.99 -16.14
N PHE A 364 -21.33 -8.54 -14.92
CA PHE A 364 -21.82 -7.86 -13.71
C PHE A 364 -20.80 -6.88 -13.14
N THR A 365 -21.26 -5.79 -12.54
CA THR A 365 -20.41 -4.86 -11.78
C THR A 365 -20.45 -5.15 -10.28
N THR A 366 -21.58 -5.69 -9.80
CA THR A 366 -21.79 -5.99 -8.38
C THR A 366 -22.26 -7.44 -8.14
N MET A 367 -21.92 -7.97 -6.96
CA MET A 367 -22.39 -9.28 -6.47
C MET A 367 -22.55 -9.24 -4.95
N GLY A 368 -23.74 -9.59 -4.45
CA GLY A 368 -24.11 -9.48 -3.03
C GLY A 368 -24.08 -8.04 -2.50
N GLY A 369 -24.20 -7.03 -3.37
CA GLY A 369 -24.06 -5.61 -3.03
C GLY A 369 -22.62 -5.07 -2.99
N TYR A 370 -21.63 -5.89 -3.32
CA TYR A 370 -20.20 -5.52 -3.34
C TYR A 370 -19.69 -5.40 -4.79
N GLY A 371 -18.73 -4.51 -5.05
CA GLY A 371 -18.14 -4.31 -6.38
C GLY A 371 -17.10 -5.38 -6.72
N TYR A 372 -17.36 -6.15 -7.78
CA TYR A 372 -16.50 -7.27 -8.22
C TYR A 372 -16.16 -7.25 -9.72
N ASN A 373 -16.87 -6.44 -10.52
CA ASN A 373 -16.65 -6.23 -11.97
C ASN A 373 -16.28 -7.49 -12.76
N GLY A 374 -17.19 -8.46 -12.79
CA GLY A 374 -17.12 -9.61 -13.69
C GLY A 374 -16.40 -10.83 -13.15
N LEU A 375 -15.84 -10.81 -11.92
CA LEU A 375 -15.33 -12.00 -11.25
C LEU A 375 -15.62 -11.99 -9.75
N ALA A 376 -16.36 -12.99 -9.26
CA ALA A 376 -16.66 -13.17 -7.84
C ALA A 376 -16.52 -14.64 -7.42
N ARG A 377 -16.34 -14.87 -6.12
CA ARG A 377 -16.45 -16.20 -5.51
C ARG A 377 -17.69 -16.24 -4.62
N LEU A 378 -18.46 -17.30 -4.72
CA LEU A 378 -19.63 -17.56 -3.87
C LEU A 378 -19.40 -18.82 -3.04
N ASN A 379 -19.93 -18.81 -1.82
CA ASN A 379 -20.03 -19.97 -0.95
C ASN A 379 -21.07 -20.96 -1.49
N THR A 380 -21.14 -22.14 -0.86
CA THR A 380 -22.11 -23.20 -1.20
C THR A 380 -23.57 -22.76 -1.08
N ASP A 381 -23.88 -21.72 -0.31
CA ASP A 381 -25.23 -21.17 -0.13
C ASP A 381 -25.57 -20.05 -1.14
N GLY A 382 -24.61 -19.62 -1.96
CA GLY A 382 -24.78 -18.52 -2.92
C GLY A 382 -24.46 -17.14 -2.35
N ASN A 383 -24.13 -17.04 -1.06
CA ASN A 383 -23.61 -15.80 -0.51
C ASN A 383 -22.20 -15.55 -1.04
N THR A 384 -21.88 -14.28 -1.30
CA THR A 384 -20.54 -13.86 -1.70
C THR A 384 -19.50 -14.24 -0.65
N ASP A 385 -18.40 -14.85 -1.08
CA ASP A 385 -17.23 -15.09 -0.25
C ASP A 385 -16.36 -13.84 -0.15
N LEU A 386 -16.46 -13.16 0.99
CA LEU A 386 -15.74 -11.91 1.26
C LEU A 386 -14.23 -12.10 1.46
N THR A 387 -13.75 -13.34 1.56
CA THR A 387 -12.30 -13.63 1.62
C THR A 387 -11.66 -13.65 0.23
N PHE A 388 -12.45 -13.67 -0.84
CA PHE A 388 -11.99 -13.53 -2.21
C PHE A 388 -11.82 -12.05 -2.56
N ASN A 389 -10.57 -11.62 -2.71
CA ASN A 389 -10.21 -10.21 -2.91
C ASN A 389 -9.32 -10.04 -4.14
N PRO A 390 -9.89 -9.62 -5.29
CA PRO A 390 -9.12 -9.34 -6.48
C PRO A 390 -8.28 -8.05 -6.41
N GLY A 391 -8.27 -7.33 -5.27
CA GLY A 391 -7.31 -6.27 -4.95
C GLY A 391 -7.80 -4.83 -5.20
N SER A 392 -8.69 -4.29 -4.36
CA SER A 392 -9.38 -3.01 -4.62
C SER A 392 -8.78 -1.74 -3.98
N GLY A 393 -7.82 -1.84 -3.06
CA GLY A 393 -7.25 -0.67 -2.36
C GLY A 393 -8.31 0.16 -1.61
N VAL A 394 -8.07 1.47 -1.47
CA VAL A 394 -9.10 2.40 -0.94
C VAL A 394 -10.11 2.72 -2.04
N ASN A 395 -11.39 2.60 -1.75
CA ASN A 395 -12.44 2.72 -2.77
C ASN A 395 -12.82 4.19 -3.12
N SER A 396 -12.17 5.18 -2.53
CA SER A 396 -12.28 6.61 -2.85
C SER A 396 -11.02 7.34 -2.34
N TYR A 397 -10.93 8.65 -2.57
CA TYR A 397 -9.74 9.45 -2.30
C TYR A 397 -9.53 9.74 -0.79
N PRO A 398 -8.37 9.34 -0.23
CA PRO A 398 -7.88 9.85 1.03
C PRO A 398 -7.44 11.31 0.92
N THR A 399 -7.72 12.07 1.96
CA THR A 399 -7.38 13.50 2.09
C THR A 399 -6.53 13.79 3.32
N ALA A 400 -6.39 12.82 4.23
CA ALA A 400 -5.58 12.95 5.43
C ALA A 400 -4.78 11.68 5.69
N LEU A 401 -3.55 11.85 6.15
CA LEU A 401 -2.64 10.79 6.55
C LEU A 401 -1.98 11.17 7.88
N ALA A 402 -1.85 10.22 8.79
CA ALA A 402 -1.06 10.39 10.00
C ALA A 402 -0.32 9.10 10.34
N VAL A 403 0.93 9.22 10.74
CA VAL A 403 1.79 8.09 11.12
C VAL A 403 1.78 7.95 12.64
N GLN A 404 1.62 6.73 13.12
CA GLN A 404 1.79 6.38 14.53
C GLN A 404 3.24 6.00 14.82
N GLN A 405 3.66 6.09 16.08
CA GLN A 405 5.04 5.83 16.49
C GLN A 405 5.53 4.41 16.16
N ASP A 406 4.62 3.44 16.04
CA ASP A 406 4.90 2.06 15.66
C ASP A 406 4.94 1.84 14.12
N GLY A 407 4.90 2.91 13.33
CA GLY A 407 4.93 2.87 11.88
C GLY A 407 3.58 2.53 11.22
N LYS A 408 2.50 2.32 11.99
CA LYS A 408 1.15 2.20 11.43
C LYS A 408 0.69 3.55 10.86
N VAL A 409 -0.18 3.50 9.85
CA VAL A 409 -0.67 4.70 9.15
C VAL A 409 -2.17 4.80 9.27
N LEU A 410 -2.67 5.91 9.78
CA LEU A 410 -4.07 6.28 9.74
C LEU A 410 -4.39 7.01 8.43
N LEU A 411 -5.48 6.60 7.81
CA LEU A 411 -5.97 7.07 6.53
C LEU A 411 -7.35 7.68 6.71
N GLY A 412 -7.52 8.96 6.37
CA GLY A 412 -8.78 9.69 6.43
C GLY A 412 -9.24 10.17 5.07
N GLY A 413 -10.54 10.13 4.77
CA GLY A 413 -11.08 10.68 3.52
C GLY A 413 -12.56 10.40 3.30
N GLY A 414 -12.99 10.51 2.04
CA GLY A 414 -14.37 10.28 1.60
C GLY A 414 -14.65 8.84 1.14
N PHE A 415 -13.92 7.86 1.67
CA PHE A 415 -14.03 6.46 1.28
C PHE A 415 -14.98 5.67 2.18
N SER A 416 -15.43 4.51 1.69
CA SER A 416 -16.35 3.60 2.39
C SER A 416 -15.81 2.18 2.57
N GLY A 417 -14.69 1.84 1.93
CA GLY A 417 -14.05 0.54 2.04
C GLY A 417 -12.56 0.57 1.73
N PHE A 418 -11.85 -0.44 2.25
CA PHE A 418 -10.43 -0.66 2.02
C PHE A 418 -10.18 -2.15 1.79
N ASN A 419 -9.70 -2.55 0.61
CA ASN A 419 -9.41 -3.97 0.25
C ASN A 419 -10.56 -4.95 0.53
N GLY A 420 -11.82 -4.51 0.36
CA GLY A 420 -13.02 -5.31 0.61
C GLY A 420 -13.81 -4.90 1.87
N PRO A 421 -13.23 -4.97 3.08
CA PRO A 421 -13.90 -4.56 4.32
C PRO A 421 -14.45 -3.12 4.30
N ALA A 422 -15.63 -2.95 4.90
CA ALA A 422 -16.22 -1.64 5.12
C ALA A 422 -15.37 -0.83 6.10
N ARG A 423 -14.89 0.32 5.63
CA ARG A 423 -14.08 1.28 6.37
C ARG A 423 -14.53 2.66 5.93
N LYS A 424 -15.54 3.20 6.63
CA LYS A 424 -16.12 4.49 6.27
C LYS A 424 -15.31 5.61 6.90
N PHE A 425 -14.76 6.45 6.04
CA PHE A 425 -13.95 7.64 6.31
C PHE A 425 -12.61 7.43 7.00
N LEU A 426 -12.42 6.37 7.79
CA LEU A 426 -11.18 6.10 8.50
C LEU A 426 -10.75 4.63 8.36
N ALA A 427 -9.46 4.41 8.15
CA ALA A 427 -8.81 3.10 8.22
C ALA A 427 -7.43 3.24 8.88
N ARG A 428 -6.96 2.18 9.53
CA ARG A 428 -5.57 2.06 9.95
C ARG A 428 -4.88 0.97 9.14
N LEU A 429 -3.65 1.22 8.72
CA LEU A 429 -2.82 0.29 7.97
C LEU A 429 -1.63 -0.15 8.83
N LEU A 430 -1.25 -1.41 8.66
CA LEU A 430 0.01 -1.93 9.16
C LEU A 430 1.19 -1.32 8.38
N PRO A 431 2.43 -1.43 8.88
CA PRO A 431 3.60 -0.87 8.18
C PRO A 431 3.80 -1.44 6.76
N ASP A 432 3.25 -2.59 6.42
CA ASP A 432 3.28 -3.16 5.07
C ASP A 432 2.14 -2.64 4.15
N GLY A 433 1.26 -1.78 4.67
CA GLY A 433 0.12 -1.22 3.93
C GLY A 433 -1.13 -2.10 3.92
N SER A 434 -1.11 -3.27 4.56
CA SER A 434 -2.31 -4.08 4.76
C SER A 434 -3.24 -3.46 5.81
N LEU A 435 -4.53 -3.79 5.75
CA LEU A 435 -5.53 -3.25 6.68
C LEU A 435 -5.29 -3.81 8.09
N ASP A 436 -5.18 -2.93 9.08
CA ASP A 436 -5.23 -3.34 10.47
C ASP A 436 -6.69 -3.58 10.89
N ALA A 437 -7.10 -4.85 10.88
CA ALA A 437 -8.45 -5.24 11.24
C ALA A 437 -8.80 -4.95 12.71
N SER A 438 -7.81 -4.80 13.59
CA SER A 438 -8.02 -4.53 15.03
C SER A 438 -8.47 -3.10 15.33
N TYR A 439 -8.37 -2.19 14.35
CA TYR A 439 -8.79 -0.79 14.47
C TYR A 439 -10.06 -0.54 13.66
N ASP A 440 -11.22 -0.55 14.32
CA ASP A 440 -12.53 -0.51 13.67
C ASP A 440 -13.38 0.67 14.15
N ALA A 441 -13.02 1.89 13.73
CA ALA A 441 -13.82 3.08 13.98
C ALA A 441 -14.99 3.17 12.98
N ARG A 442 -16.23 3.02 13.46
CA ARG A 442 -17.44 2.93 12.64
C ARG A 442 -18.14 4.28 12.50
N PHE A 443 -17.79 5.03 11.47
CA PHE A 443 -18.54 6.23 11.07
C PHE A 443 -19.83 5.82 10.37
N THR A 444 -20.99 6.11 10.95
CA THR A 444 -22.30 5.72 10.36
C THR A 444 -22.91 6.84 9.53
N SER A 445 -22.68 8.10 9.92
CA SER A 445 -23.21 9.29 9.25
C SER A 445 -22.14 10.36 9.09
N GLY A 446 -22.02 10.92 7.89
CA GLY A 446 -21.04 11.95 7.54
C GLY A 446 -20.80 11.99 6.04
N ILE A 447 -19.85 12.83 5.63
CA ILE A 447 -19.40 12.98 4.24
C ILE A 447 -17.93 12.57 4.08
N TRP A 448 -17.03 13.02 4.97
CA TRP A 448 -15.60 12.66 4.96
C TRP A 448 -14.90 13.03 6.27
N THR A 449 -13.68 12.53 6.46
CA THR A 449 -12.69 13.06 7.41
C THR A 449 -11.58 13.78 6.66
N SER A 450 -11.13 14.92 7.18
CA SER A 450 -10.14 15.81 6.53
C SER A 450 -8.91 16.11 7.38
N ALA A 451 -8.92 15.78 8.67
CA ALA A 451 -7.78 15.99 9.55
C ALA A 451 -7.60 14.80 10.50
N ILE A 452 -6.34 14.39 10.72
CA ILE A 452 -5.97 13.37 11.70
C ILE A 452 -4.70 13.83 12.41
N THR A 453 -4.70 13.78 13.74
CA THR A 453 -3.52 14.03 14.57
C THR A 453 -3.37 12.91 15.59
N VAL A 454 -2.20 12.30 15.63
CA VAL A 454 -1.86 11.27 16.63
C VAL A 454 -1.28 11.96 17.86
N GLN A 455 -1.75 11.57 19.04
CA GLN A 455 -1.28 12.07 20.33
C GLN A 455 -0.13 11.19 20.87
N PRO A 456 0.70 11.71 21.79
CA PRO A 456 1.80 10.94 22.39
C PRO A 456 1.36 9.65 23.11
N ASP A 457 0.11 9.57 23.57
CA ASP A 457 -0.47 8.37 24.20
C ASP A 457 -1.01 7.34 23.20
N GLY A 458 -0.81 7.57 21.89
CA GLY A 458 -1.26 6.71 20.80
C GLY A 458 -2.72 6.92 20.38
N LYS A 459 -3.49 7.78 21.07
CA LYS A 459 -4.84 8.15 20.66
C LYS A 459 -4.81 9.02 19.40
N ALA A 460 -5.92 9.06 18.68
CA ALA A 460 -6.06 9.88 17.47
C ALA A 460 -7.21 10.87 17.59
N LEU A 461 -6.94 12.15 17.31
CA LEU A 461 -7.97 13.15 17.06
C LEU A 461 -8.29 13.16 15.57
N VAL A 462 -9.58 13.07 15.23
CA VAL A 462 -10.06 13.00 13.85
C VAL A 462 -11.08 14.12 13.62
N GLY A 463 -10.83 14.93 12.60
CA GLY A 463 -11.65 16.06 12.18
C GLY A 463 -12.25 15.85 10.79
N GLY A 464 -13.43 16.38 10.56
CA GLY A 464 -14.11 16.25 9.27
C GLY A 464 -15.52 16.81 9.26
N LEU A 465 -16.33 16.33 8.32
CA LEU A 465 -17.76 16.58 8.26
C LEU A 465 -18.51 15.27 8.49
N PHE A 466 -18.71 14.93 9.76
CA PHE A 466 -19.42 13.73 10.21
C PHE A 466 -20.22 14.01 11.47
N TRP A 467 -21.13 13.10 11.83
CA TRP A 467 -22.07 13.31 12.95
C TRP A 467 -22.11 12.17 13.96
N THR A 468 -21.71 10.95 13.59
CA THR A 468 -21.82 9.77 14.48
C THR A 468 -20.68 8.80 14.25
N VAL A 469 -20.04 8.37 15.34
CA VAL A 469 -18.92 7.41 15.35
C VAL A 469 -19.14 6.37 16.44
N ASN A 470 -19.07 5.09 16.11
CA ASN A 470 -19.34 3.97 17.03
C ASN A 470 -20.70 4.12 17.78
N GLY A 471 -21.71 4.67 17.10
CA GLY A 471 -23.03 4.92 17.69
C GLY A 471 -23.12 6.15 18.61
N ILE A 472 -22.02 6.87 18.84
CA ILE A 472 -21.99 8.10 19.65
C ILE A 472 -22.01 9.32 18.73
N THR A 473 -22.90 10.28 19.02
CA THR A 473 -22.95 11.55 18.30
C THR A 473 -21.68 12.36 18.54
N ARG A 474 -20.98 12.69 17.46
CA ARG A 474 -19.76 13.50 17.43
C ARG A 474 -19.79 14.33 16.16
N ASN A 475 -20.07 15.63 16.29
CA ASN A 475 -20.17 16.53 15.15
C ASN A 475 -18.79 17.13 14.83
N GLY A 476 -18.23 16.67 13.72
CA GLY A 476 -17.01 17.19 13.10
C GLY A 476 -15.69 16.92 13.84
N LEU A 477 -15.71 16.48 15.10
CA LEU A 477 -14.52 16.16 15.89
C LEU A 477 -14.74 14.96 16.82
N VAL A 478 -13.80 14.01 16.80
CA VAL A 478 -13.78 12.84 17.70
C VAL A 478 -12.35 12.54 18.16
N ARG A 479 -12.19 12.05 19.39
CA ARG A 479 -10.95 11.40 19.84
C ARG A 479 -11.19 9.89 19.91
N LEU A 480 -10.27 9.12 19.34
CA LEU A 480 -10.32 7.67 19.27
C LEU A 480 -9.20 7.04 20.10
N GLY A 481 -9.50 5.91 20.73
CA GLY A 481 -8.54 5.05 21.42
C GLY A 481 -7.60 4.34 20.45
N THR A 482 -6.62 3.62 20.99
CA THR A 482 -5.62 2.86 20.21
C THR A 482 -6.19 1.68 19.43
N ASP A 483 -7.45 1.31 19.71
CA ASP A 483 -8.27 0.28 19.05
C ASP A 483 -9.38 0.85 18.16
N GLY A 484 -9.50 2.18 18.05
CA GLY A 484 -10.53 2.85 17.27
C GLY A 484 -11.87 3.03 18.00
N SER A 485 -11.95 2.69 19.28
CA SER A 485 -13.09 3.05 20.15
C SER A 485 -13.17 4.57 20.36
N VAL A 486 -14.35 5.11 20.65
CA VAL A 486 -14.50 6.55 20.95
C VAL A 486 -14.04 6.82 22.39
N ASP A 487 -13.14 7.77 22.59
CA ASP A 487 -12.73 8.22 23.92
C ASP A 487 -13.86 9.07 24.55
N THR A 488 -14.56 8.49 25.52
CA THR A 488 -15.66 9.16 26.22
C THR A 488 -15.19 10.22 27.22
N GLY A 489 -13.91 10.23 27.60
CA GLY A 489 -13.32 11.30 28.43
C GLY A 489 -13.03 12.58 27.63
N PHE A 490 -13.13 12.52 26.31
CA PHE A 490 -13.17 13.68 25.42
C PHE A 490 -14.61 13.90 24.98
N ASP A 491 -15.25 14.99 25.40
CA ASP A 491 -16.60 15.34 24.97
C ASP A 491 -16.64 16.76 24.42
N PRO A 492 -16.68 16.93 23.08
CA PRO A 492 -16.81 18.24 22.46
C PRO A 492 -18.26 18.77 22.50
N GLY A 493 -19.21 18.09 23.15
CA GLY A 493 -20.62 18.46 23.18
C GLY A 493 -21.31 18.29 21.81
N SER A 494 -22.12 19.28 21.42
CA SER A 494 -22.71 19.30 20.07
C SER A 494 -21.69 19.64 18.97
N GLY A 495 -20.43 19.91 19.32
CA GLY A 495 -19.31 20.05 18.38
C GLY A 495 -19.44 21.23 17.42
N THR A 496 -18.86 21.08 16.23
CA THR A 496 -18.79 22.13 15.21
C THR A 496 -20.02 22.14 14.30
N SER A 497 -20.42 23.33 13.81
CA SER A 497 -21.49 23.45 12.79
C SER A 497 -21.06 23.13 11.36
N GLY A 498 -19.77 22.88 11.13
CA GLY A 498 -19.18 22.62 9.82
C GLY A 498 -17.92 21.77 9.93
N SER A 499 -17.20 21.61 8.81
CA SER A 499 -16.02 20.74 8.78
C SER A 499 -14.88 21.27 9.64
N VAL A 500 -14.15 20.34 10.25
CA VAL A 500 -12.82 20.56 10.81
C VAL A 500 -11.78 20.15 9.75
N ASP A 501 -11.03 21.12 9.26
CA ASP A 501 -10.04 20.95 8.19
C ASP A 501 -8.61 20.78 8.75
N GLY A 502 -8.34 21.24 9.98
CA GLY A 502 -7.04 21.11 10.63
C GLY A 502 -7.12 20.96 12.16
N ILE A 503 -6.17 20.21 12.74
CA ILE A 503 -6.07 19.93 14.18
C ILE A 503 -4.59 20.02 14.59
N ILE A 504 -4.32 20.67 15.71
CA ILE A 504 -3.01 20.65 16.38
C ILE A 504 -3.20 20.43 17.88
N VAL A 505 -2.33 19.59 18.46
CA VAL A 505 -2.23 19.41 19.92
C VAL A 505 -1.05 20.23 20.43
N GLN A 506 -1.32 21.09 21.41
CA GLN A 506 -0.30 21.91 22.06
C GLN A 506 0.46 21.11 23.14
N PRO A 507 1.69 21.52 23.54
CA PRO A 507 2.46 20.83 24.57
C PRO A 507 1.75 20.69 25.93
N ASP A 508 0.83 21.61 26.26
CA ASP A 508 0.02 21.57 27.48
C ASP A 508 -1.24 20.68 27.35
N GLY A 509 -1.40 19.98 26.24
CA GLY A 509 -2.53 19.10 25.93
C GLY A 509 -3.77 19.81 25.40
N LYS A 510 -3.78 21.15 25.29
CA LYS A 510 -4.87 21.88 24.63
C LYS A 510 -4.88 21.58 23.13
N ILE A 511 -6.04 21.71 22.50
CA ILE A 511 -6.26 21.30 21.12
C ILE A 511 -6.76 22.50 20.31
N LEU A 512 -6.02 22.90 19.29
CA LEU A 512 -6.47 23.89 18.31
C LEU A 512 -7.15 23.18 17.15
N ILE A 513 -8.28 23.73 16.70
CA ILE A 513 -9.01 23.26 15.53
C ILE A 513 -9.31 24.42 14.58
N CYS A 514 -9.30 24.15 13.28
CA CYS A 514 -9.72 25.10 12.25
C CYS A 514 -10.60 24.45 11.18
N GLY A 515 -11.33 25.25 10.41
CA GLY A 515 -12.11 24.73 9.28
C GLY A 515 -13.18 25.69 8.75
N GLN A 516 -14.35 25.13 8.42
CA GLN A 516 -15.49 25.86 7.83
C GLN A 516 -16.59 26.20 8.84
N PHE A 517 -16.46 25.73 10.08
CA PHE A 517 -17.47 25.93 11.12
C PHE A 517 -17.60 27.41 11.52
N THR A 518 -18.82 27.79 11.93
CA THR A 518 -19.14 29.14 12.41
C THR A 518 -19.56 29.15 13.88
N THR A 519 -19.84 27.97 14.43
CA THR A 519 -20.17 27.79 15.84
C THR A 519 -19.52 26.52 16.39
N PHE A 520 -19.27 26.52 17.70
CA PHE A 520 -18.90 25.36 18.49
C PHE A 520 -19.84 25.29 19.69
N ASN A 521 -20.52 24.17 19.90
CA ASN A 521 -21.58 24.04 20.92
C ASN A 521 -22.67 25.12 20.84
N GLY A 522 -23.01 25.53 19.61
CA GLY A 522 -23.98 26.60 19.34
C GLY A 522 -23.45 28.02 19.61
N ALA A 523 -22.30 28.18 20.26
CA ALA A 523 -21.67 29.48 20.50
C ALA A 523 -20.88 29.94 19.25
N PRO A 524 -20.90 31.25 18.90
CA PRO A 524 -20.13 31.77 17.77
C PRO A 524 -18.63 31.49 17.91
N ARG A 525 -18.08 30.75 16.93
CA ARG A 525 -16.65 30.45 16.77
C ARG A 525 -16.38 30.35 15.28
N ASN A 526 -15.92 31.46 14.69
CA ASN A 526 -15.68 31.50 13.26
C ASN A 526 -14.33 30.84 12.92
N ARG A 527 -14.41 29.57 12.53
CA ARG A 527 -13.39 28.84 11.75
C ARG A 527 -12.09 28.51 12.47
N ILE A 528 -11.94 28.95 13.72
CA ILE A 528 -10.85 28.58 14.62
C ILE A 528 -11.36 28.53 16.06
N ALA A 529 -10.92 27.54 16.82
CA ALA A 529 -11.20 27.41 18.24
C ALA A 529 -10.06 26.66 18.95
N ARG A 530 -9.92 26.90 20.25
CA ARG A 530 -9.10 26.08 21.14
C ARG A 530 -9.97 25.33 22.13
N LEU A 531 -9.63 24.09 22.39
CA LEU A 531 -10.29 23.19 23.33
C LEU A 531 -9.31 22.78 24.44
N LEU A 532 -9.86 22.49 25.61
CA LEU A 532 -9.18 21.82 26.70
C LEU A 532 -8.98 20.32 26.38
N PRO A 533 -8.08 19.61 27.08
CA PRO A 533 -7.85 18.17 26.85
C PRO A 533 -9.09 17.28 26.97
N ASN A 534 -10.15 17.76 27.62
CA ASN A 534 -11.44 17.06 27.76
C ASN A 534 -12.46 17.40 26.65
N GLY A 535 -12.13 18.27 25.71
CA GLY A 535 -13.01 18.64 24.57
C GLY A 535 -13.84 19.91 24.76
N ASN A 536 -13.88 20.47 25.97
CA ASN A 536 -14.57 21.75 26.21
C ASN A 536 -13.83 22.92 25.55
N VAL A 537 -14.55 23.94 25.12
CA VAL A 537 -13.95 25.19 24.60
C VAL A 537 -13.11 25.86 25.69
N ASP A 538 -11.89 26.25 25.33
CA ASP A 538 -11.03 27.07 26.18
C ASP A 538 -11.48 28.54 26.10
N SER A 539 -11.98 29.07 27.22
CA SER A 539 -12.40 30.48 27.31
C SER A 539 -11.23 31.47 27.31
N GLY A 540 -10.01 31.01 27.58
CA GLY A 540 -8.79 31.82 27.50
C GLY A 540 -8.27 32.01 26.06
N PHE A 541 -9.00 31.52 25.06
CA PHE A 541 -8.72 31.74 23.64
C PHE A 541 -9.86 32.52 22.98
N ASP A 542 -9.58 33.73 22.53
CA ASP A 542 -10.53 34.60 21.86
C ASP A 542 -9.98 35.15 20.52
N PRO A 543 -10.41 34.58 19.39
CA PRO A 543 -10.07 35.10 18.05
C PRO A 543 -10.93 36.29 17.61
N GLY A 544 -11.79 36.82 18.50
CA GLY A 544 -12.77 37.86 18.18
C GLY A 544 -13.79 37.36 17.15
N SER A 545 -14.05 38.16 16.11
CA SER A 545 -14.92 37.74 15.00
C SER A 545 -14.29 36.69 14.08
N GLY A 546 -13.00 36.36 14.25
CA GLY A 546 -12.30 35.31 13.53
C GLY A 546 -12.15 35.57 12.02
N ALA A 547 -11.86 34.52 11.27
CA ALA A 547 -11.71 34.60 9.81
C ALA A 547 -13.07 34.74 9.11
N ASN A 548 -13.16 35.49 8.01
CA ASN A 548 -14.41 35.66 7.23
C ASN A 548 -14.68 34.54 6.19
N GLN A 549 -13.67 33.74 5.85
CA GLN A 549 -13.78 32.51 5.07
C GLN A 549 -12.91 31.42 5.68
N ALA A 550 -12.99 30.21 5.11
CA ALA A 550 -12.30 29.00 5.56
C ALA A 550 -10.88 29.22 6.07
N VAL A 551 -10.58 28.68 7.25
CA VAL A 551 -9.20 28.44 7.69
C VAL A 551 -8.88 27.00 7.35
N ARG A 552 -7.93 26.79 6.44
CA ARG A 552 -7.60 25.47 5.87
C ARG A 552 -6.57 24.73 6.69
N ASN A 553 -5.59 25.44 7.24
CA ASN A 553 -4.58 24.87 8.12
C ASN A 553 -4.17 25.87 9.21
N ILE A 554 -3.61 25.34 10.28
CA ILE A 554 -3.01 26.08 11.40
C ILE A 554 -1.63 25.49 11.69
N LEU A 555 -0.70 26.31 12.14
CA LEU A 555 0.65 25.91 12.56
C LEU A 555 0.91 26.47 13.96
N LEU A 556 1.55 25.68 14.82
CA LEU A 556 1.98 26.10 16.15
C LEU A 556 3.48 26.35 16.16
N ARG A 557 3.89 27.55 16.57
CA ARG A 557 5.30 27.90 16.75
C ARG A 557 5.80 27.51 18.15
N PRO A 558 7.11 27.28 18.34
CA PRO A 558 7.68 26.95 19.65
C PRO A 558 7.44 28.01 20.73
N ASP A 559 7.25 29.27 20.35
CA ASP A 559 6.91 30.38 21.26
C ASP A 559 5.41 30.42 21.65
N GLY A 560 4.62 29.46 21.18
CA GLY A 560 3.18 29.37 21.43
C GLY A 560 2.31 30.22 20.50
N LYS A 561 2.90 30.99 19.58
CA LYS A 561 2.13 31.72 18.56
C LYS A 561 1.55 30.77 17.52
N ILE A 562 0.46 31.20 16.90
CA ILE A 562 -0.32 30.36 15.98
C ILE A 562 -0.36 31.06 14.62
N VAL A 563 -0.01 30.35 13.55
CA VAL A 563 -0.18 30.86 12.18
C VAL A 563 -1.37 30.15 11.57
N ALA A 564 -2.39 30.90 11.14
CA ALA A 564 -3.56 30.37 10.46
C ALA A 564 -3.53 30.75 8.98
N VAL A 565 -3.84 29.79 8.10
CA VAL A 565 -3.86 30.00 6.65
C VAL A 565 -5.17 29.52 6.02
N GLY A 566 -5.59 30.13 4.91
CA GLY A 566 -6.82 29.72 4.24
C GLY A 566 -7.31 30.63 3.12
N ALA A 567 -8.63 30.65 2.95
CA ALA A 567 -9.33 31.41 1.91
C ALA A 567 -9.77 32.82 2.39
N PHE A 568 -9.57 33.13 3.67
CA PHE A 568 -10.04 34.38 4.26
C PHE A 568 -9.30 35.59 3.70
N THR A 569 -10.01 36.71 3.64
CA THR A 569 -9.47 38.03 3.27
C THR A 569 -9.41 38.98 4.46
N THR A 570 -10.12 38.64 5.54
CA THR A 570 -10.06 39.36 6.81
C THR A 570 -10.03 38.40 7.98
N PHE A 571 -9.36 38.81 9.05
CA PHE A 571 -9.39 38.15 10.35
C PHE A 571 -9.66 39.19 11.43
N ASN A 572 -10.69 38.94 12.24
CA ASN A 572 -11.19 39.89 13.23
C ASN A 572 -11.46 41.29 12.65
N GLY A 573 -11.99 41.35 11.42
CA GLY A 573 -12.23 42.59 10.67
C GLY A 573 -10.99 43.26 10.08
N LEU A 574 -9.77 42.81 10.41
CA LEU A 574 -8.52 43.33 9.85
C LEU A 574 -8.22 42.67 8.49
N PRO A 575 -7.73 43.43 7.48
CA PRO A 575 -7.27 42.85 6.22
C PRO A 575 -6.14 41.84 6.43
N ARG A 576 -6.39 40.58 6.07
CA ARG A 576 -5.47 39.45 6.19
C ARG A 576 -5.77 38.49 5.04
N ASN A 577 -5.01 38.56 3.96
CA ASN A 577 -5.26 37.73 2.78
C ASN A 577 -4.54 36.39 2.91
N GLY A 578 -5.31 35.39 3.34
CA GLY A 578 -4.93 33.98 3.37
C GLY A 578 -3.93 33.57 4.45
N VAL A 579 -3.37 34.51 5.22
CA VAL A 579 -2.43 34.25 6.31
C VAL A 579 -2.59 35.26 7.45
N VAL A 580 -2.53 34.78 8.69
CA VAL A 580 -2.51 35.60 9.91
C VAL A 580 -1.71 34.90 11.01
N GLN A 581 -1.06 35.69 11.87
CA GLN A 581 -0.45 35.20 13.10
C GLN A 581 -1.28 35.67 14.29
N LEU A 582 -1.49 34.77 15.24
CA LEU A 582 -2.21 34.98 16.48
C LEU A 582 -1.27 34.78 17.66
N ASN A 583 -1.50 35.56 18.71
CA ASN A 583 -0.92 35.35 20.03
C ASN A 583 -1.49 34.08 20.67
N PRO A 584 -0.86 33.55 21.74
CA PRO A 584 -1.37 32.38 22.45
C PRO A 584 -2.79 32.56 23.03
N ASP A 585 -3.28 33.79 23.19
CA ASP A 585 -4.65 34.08 23.63
C ASP A 585 -5.66 34.15 22.47
N GLY A 586 -5.22 33.98 21.22
CA GLY A 586 -6.07 34.04 20.02
C GLY A 586 -6.19 35.43 19.39
N SER A 587 -5.71 36.48 20.05
CA SER A 587 -5.69 37.83 19.47
C SER A 587 -4.74 37.90 18.27
N VAL A 588 -5.04 38.76 17.28
CA VAL A 588 -4.14 38.97 16.13
C VAL A 588 -2.84 39.60 16.62
N ASP A 589 -1.70 39.00 16.25
CA ASP A 589 -0.39 39.58 16.48
C ASP A 589 -0.18 40.76 15.52
N GLN A 590 -0.31 41.97 16.05
CA GLN A 590 -0.19 43.20 15.26
C GLN A 590 1.26 43.58 14.94
N LEU A 591 2.25 42.93 15.55
CA LEU A 591 3.67 43.19 15.27
C LEU A 591 4.13 42.51 13.98
N VAL A 592 3.38 41.55 13.47
CA VAL A 592 3.67 40.84 12.23
C VAL A 592 2.84 41.43 11.09
N ASP A 593 3.53 41.92 10.06
CA ASP A 593 2.92 42.45 8.85
C ASP A 593 3.17 41.50 7.68
N PHE A 594 2.09 40.86 7.21
CA PHE A 594 2.12 40.01 6.04
C PHE A 594 1.96 40.80 4.73
N GLY A 595 1.92 42.14 4.79
CA GLY A 595 1.70 43.03 3.65
C GLY A 595 0.33 42.83 3.03
N ALA A 596 0.26 42.87 1.69
CA ALA A 596 -0.95 42.56 0.95
C ALA A 596 -1.32 41.06 1.00
N GLY A 597 -0.44 40.20 1.51
CA GLY A 597 -0.64 38.75 1.60
C GLY A 597 -0.70 38.06 0.24
N ALA A 598 -1.28 36.87 0.21
CA ALA A 598 -1.49 36.11 -1.01
C ALA A 598 -2.70 36.64 -1.79
N ASN A 599 -2.61 36.74 -3.12
CA ASN A 599 -3.72 37.25 -3.95
C ASN A 599 -4.86 36.25 -4.20
N ALA A 600 -4.75 35.02 -3.69
CA ALA A 600 -5.79 33.99 -3.71
C ALA A 600 -5.62 33.04 -2.53
N SER A 601 -6.51 32.04 -2.42
CA SER A 601 -6.54 31.13 -1.28
C SER A 601 -5.22 30.38 -1.07
N VAL A 602 -4.75 30.39 0.16
CA VAL A 602 -3.71 29.47 0.66
C VAL A 602 -4.41 28.16 1.04
N MET A 603 -3.93 27.04 0.51
CA MET A 603 -4.49 25.69 0.70
C MET A 603 -3.84 24.98 1.87
N ASP A 604 -2.51 25.09 1.99
CA ASP A 604 -1.74 24.43 3.03
C ASP A 604 -0.52 25.29 3.40
N ALA A 605 0.10 24.98 4.53
CA ALA A 605 1.35 25.60 4.96
C ALA A 605 2.17 24.64 5.82
N ALA A 606 3.48 24.85 5.88
CA ALA A 606 4.38 24.12 6.75
C ALA A 606 5.35 25.05 7.47
N LEU A 607 5.64 24.74 8.73
CA LEU A 607 6.62 25.44 9.55
C LEU A 607 8.00 24.79 9.38
N GLN A 608 9.02 25.59 9.15
CA GLN A 608 10.42 25.16 9.15
C GLN A 608 11.05 25.31 10.54
N ALA A 609 12.13 24.58 10.82
CA ALA A 609 12.82 24.61 12.10
C ALA A 609 13.40 26.00 12.47
N ASP A 610 13.70 26.82 11.46
CA ASP A 610 14.14 28.22 11.64
C ASP A 610 12.98 29.21 11.88
N GLY A 611 11.74 28.70 11.99
CA GLY A 611 10.53 29.49 12.22
C GLY A 611 9.91 30.10 10.97
N LYS A 612 10.52 29.93 9.78
CA LYS A 612 9.92 30.36 8.51
C LYS A 612 8.72 29.51 8.15
N VAL A 613 7.79 30.09 7.38
CA VAL A 613 6.55 29.42 6.98
C VAL A 613 6.50 29.32 5.47
N ILE A 614 6.31 28.11 4.95
CA ILE A 614 6.06 27.89 3.52
C ILE A 614 4.56 27.81 3.31
N LEU A 615 4.05 28.55 2.32
CA LEU A 615 2.67 28.59 1.91
C LEU A 615 2.51 27.87 0.57
N SER A 616 1.41 27.14 0.39
CA SER A 616 0.99 26.60 -0.90
C SER A 616 -0.47 26.94 -1.19
N GLY A 617 -0.84 27.15 -2.46
CA GLY A 617 -2.23 27.46 -2.81
C GLY A 617 -2.45 27.99 -4.22
N TRP A 618 -3.60 28.62 -4.41
CA TRP A 618 -4.04 29.11 -5.73
C TRP A 618 -3.42 30.46 -6.13
N PHE A 619 -2.63 31.08 -5.25
CA PHE A 619 -2.07 32.40 -5.46
C PHE A 619 -1.02 32.41 -6.58
N THR A 620 -0.89 33.57 -7.22
CA THR A 620 0.15 33.86 -8.23
C THR A 620 1.11 34.93 -7.75
N THR A 621 0.73 35.69 -6.73
CA THR A 621 1.60 36.67 -6.06
C THR A 621 1.42 36.62 -4.55
N VAL A 622 2.50 36.95 -3.84
CA VAL A 622 2.50 37.24 -2.40
C VAL A 622 3.14 38.60 -2.22
N ASN A 623 2.44 39.54 -1.57
CA ASN A 623 2.90 40.93 -1.43
C ASN A 623 3.18 41.64 -2.76
N GLY A 624 2.42 41.28 -3.80
CA GLY A 624 2.60 41.81 -5.15
C GLY A 624 3.81 41.21 -5.90
N THR A 625 4.68 40.47 -5.22
CA THR A 625 5.81 39.76 -5.86
C THR A 625 5.32 38.44 -6.47
N PRO A 626 5.69 38.12 -7.72
CA PRO A 626 5.37 36.84 -8.34
C PRO A 626 5.87 35.64 -7.52
N ARG A 627 4.92 34.79 -7.13
CA ARG A 627 5.15 33.53 -6.42
C ARG A 627 4.02 32.59 -6.82
N ASN A 628 4.26 31.75 -7.83
CA ASN A 628 3.22 30.89 -8.38
C ASN A 628 3.01 29.67 -7.48
N LYS A 629 1.94 29.72 -6.68
CA LYS A 629 1.36 28.61 -5.89
C LYS A 629 2.19 28.08 -4.73
N ILE A 630 3.42 28.56 -4.59
CA ILE A 630 4.29 28.29 -3.45
C ILE A 630 5.12 29.54 -3.11
N ALA A 631 5.28 29.83 -1.82
CA ALA A 631 6.05 30.97 -1.32
C ALA A 631 6.58 30.67 0.09
N ARG A 632 7.66 31.32 0.51
CA ARG A 632 8.14 31.27 1.90
C ARG A 632 8.08 32.65 2.54
N LEU A 633 7.64 32.69 3.78
CA LEU A 633 7.63 33.87 4.63
C LEU A 633 8.69 33.75 5.72
N ASN A 634 9.34 34.87 6.02
CA ASN A 634 10.19 35.02 7.18
C ASN A 634 9.38 35.01 8.48
N VAL A 635 10.08 34.87 9.61
CA VAL A 635 9.48 34.85 10.96
C VAL A 635 8.64 36.11 11.24
N ASP A 636 9.07 37.25 10.68
CA ASP A 636 8.45 38.58 10.79
C ASP A 636 7.28 38.82 9.81
N GLY A 637 6.93 37.82 8.98
CA GLY A 637 5.83 37.89 8.01
C GLY A 637 6.22 38.42 6.63
N THR A 638 7.44 38.94 6.46
CA THR A 638 7.92 39.40 5.15
C THR A 638 8.16 38.24 4.19
N LEU A 639 8.09 38.51 2.87
CA LEU A 639 8.39 37.49 1.86
C LEU A 639 9.89 37.17 1.86
N ASP A 640 10.24 35.89 1.93
CA ASP A 640 11.63 35.45 1.85
C ASP A 640 12.12 35.44 0.41
N SER A 641 13.01 36.37 0.08
CA SER A 641 13.61 36.48 -1.26
C SER A 641 14.59 35.37 -1.60
N SER A 642 15.13 34.65 -0.59
CA SER A 642 16.01 33.49 -0.81
C SER A 642 15.27 32.24 -1.26
N PHE A 643 13.94 32.27 -1.22
CA PHE A 643 13.06 31.23 -1.76
C PHE A 643 12.37 31.74 -3.02
N ASP A 644 12.83 31.28 -4.18
CA ASP A 644 12.23 31.66 -5.46
C ASP A 644 11.94 30.43 -6.32
N PRO A 645 10.66 30.05 -6.49
CA PRO A 645 10.28 28.92 -7.33
C PRO A 645 10.34 29.23 -8.84
N GLY A 646 10.76 30.43 -9.24
CA GLY A 646 10.78 30.88 -10.63
C GLY A 646 9.37 30.95 -11.22
N THR A 647 9.13 30.28 -12.35
CA THR A 647 7.77 30.18 -12.91
C THR A 647 6.85 29.28 -12.09
N GLY A 648 7.41 28.48 -11.17
CA GLY A 648 6.68 27.70 -10.16
C GLY A 648 5.82 26.59 -10.74
N LEU A 649 4.69 26.32 -10.08
CA LEU A 649 3.78 25.23 -10.40
C LEU A 649 2.66 25.67 -11.34
N ASP A 650 2.26 24.78 -12.26
CA ASP A 650 1.12 25.00 -13.16
C ASP A 650 -0.25 24.87 -12.45
N MET A 651 -0.37 23.96 -11.49
CA MET A 651 -1.55 23.75 -10.62
C MET A 651 -1.13 23.68 -9.14
N PRO A 652 -2.04 23.94 -8.18
CA PRO A 652 -1.63 24.09 -6.79
C PRO A 652 -1.22 22.75 -6.16
N PRO A 653 -0.25 22.76 -5.22
CA PRO A 653 -0.11 21.69 -4.25
C PRO A 653 -1.32 21.70 -3.31
N THR A 654 -1.71 20.53 -2.86
CA THR A 654 -2.70 20.33 -1.80
C THR A 654 -2.06 19.87 -0.49
N SER A 655 -0.82 19.40 -0.53
CA SER A 655 -0.05 18.97 0.64
C SER A 655 1.39 19.45 0.54
N ILE A 656 1.92 19.96 1.65
CA ILE A 656 3.32 20.34 1.81
C ILE A 656 3.91 19.73 3.08
N VAL A 657 5.08 19.13 2.96
CA VAL A 657 5.81 18.52 4.09
C VAL A 657 7.25 19.03 4.08
N VAL A 658 7.72 19.52 5.22
CA VAL A 658 9.14 19.85 5.43
C VAL A 658 9.83 18.65 6.04
N GLN A 659 10.91 18.20 5.41
CA GLN A 659 11.73 17.11 5.91
C GLN A 659 12.74 17.59 6.96
N PRO A 660 13.28 16.71 7.82
CA PRO A 660 14.30 17.07 8.81
C PRO A 660 15.57 17.71 8.22
N ASP A 661 15.88 17.45 6.95
CA ASP A 661 17.00 18.04 6.22
C ASP A 661 16.66 19.37 5.52
N SER A 662 15.51 19.97 5.86
CA SER A 662 14.95 21.20 5.29
C SER A 662 14.50 21.13 3.83
N LYS A 663 14.57 19.95 3.17
CA LYS A 663 13.91 19.76 1.87
C LYS A 663 12.39 19.81 2.03
N ILE A 664 11.70 20.11 0.94
CA ILE A 664 10.26 20.35 0.94
C ILE A 664 9.60 19.42 -0.07
N MET A 665 8.79 18.50 0.42
CA MET A 665 7.99 17.62 -0.44
C MET A 665 6.61 18.23 -0.67
N ILE A 666 6.17 18.22 -1.92
CA ILE A 666 4.88 18.74 -2.33
C ILE A 666 4.09 17.70 -3.12
N GLY A 667 2.79 17.66 -2.88
CA GLY A 667 1.81 16.83 -3.59
C GLY A 667 0.62 17.67 -4.03
N GLY A 668 0.06 17.39 -5.20
CA GLY A 668 -1.19 18.05 -5.61
C GLY A 668 -1.62 17.77 -7.04
N PHE A 669 -2.15 18.79 -7.69
CA PHE A 669 -2.72 18.70 -9.05
C PHE A 669 -1.72 19.03 -10.16
N PHE A 670 -0.52 19.51 -9.81
CA PHE A 670 0.49 19.96 -10.76
C PHE A 670 1.02 18.85 -11.67
N THR A 671 1.38 19.24 -12.89
CA THR A 671 2.06 18.37 -13.84
C THR A 671 3.46 18.88 -14.17
N THR A 672 3.77 20.13 -13.82
CA THR A 672 5.08 20.74 -14.06
C THR A 672 5.53 21.61 -12.88
N TYR A 673 6.85 21.69 -12.71
CA TYR A 673 7.54 22.64 -11.85
C TYR A 673 8.60 23.37 -12.66
N ASN A 674 8.47 24.69 -12.79
CA ASN A 674 9.35 25.54 -13.59
C ASN A 674 9.54 25.00 -15.04
N GLY A 675 8.45 24.53 -15.65
CA GLY A 675 8.44 23.90 -16.98
C GLY A 675 8.96 22.46 -17.05
N THR A 676 9.54 21.92 -15.97
CA THR A 676 9.98 20.53 -15.88
C THR A 676 8.82 19.63 -15.48
N THR A 677 8.58 18.54 -16.20
CA THR A 677 7.53 17.57 -15.87
C THR A 677 7.75 16.99 -14.47
N ARG A 678 6.73 17.14 -13.64
CA ARG A 678 6.64 16.56 -12.30
C ARG A 678 5.19 16.16 -12.09
N ASN A 679 4.93 14.86 -12.22
CA ASN A 679 3.58 14.31 -12.18
C ASN A 679 3.09 14.22 -10.73
N ARG A 680 2.63 15.37 -10.21
CA ARG A 680 1.83 15.53 -8.98
C ARG A 680 2.56 15.33 -7.65
N VAL A 681 3.84 15.00 -7.71
CA VAL A 681 4.74 14.95 -6.56
C VAL A 681 6.11 15.50 -6.95
N ALA A 682 6.71 16.28 -6.06
CA ALA A 682 8.06 16.81 -6.23
C ALA A 682 8.74 17.03 -4.87
N MET A 683 10.06 16.94 -4.88
CA MET A 683 10.92 17.40 -3.80
C MET A 683 11.61 18.68 -4.23
N LEU A 684 11.64 19.67 -3.34
CA LEU A 684 12.32 20.94 -3.52
C LEU A 684 13.47 21.07 -2.51
N MET A 685 14.53 21.71 -2.95
CA MET A 685 15.64 22.16 -2.12
C MET A 685 15.20 23.32 -1.20
N PRO A 686 15.92 23.60 -0.10
CA PRO A 686 15.57 24.68 0.82
C PRO A 686 15.48 26.08 0.20
N ASN A 687 16.04 26.30 -0.99
CA ASN A 687 15.95 27.56 -1.74
C ASN A 687 14.75 27.62 -2.71
N GLY A 688 13.95 26.54 -2.80
CA GLY A 688 12.82 26.43 -3.72
C GLY A 688 13.19 25.84 -5.08
N ASP A 689 14.45 25.50 -5.34
CA ASP A 689 14.79 24.78 -6.56
C ASP A 689 14.29 23.33 -6.52
N LEU A 690 14.09 22.75 -7.68
CA LEU A 690 13.71 21.36 -7.81
C LEU A 690 14.87 20.44 -7.40
N ASP A 691 14.64 19.46 -6.52
CA ASP A 691 15.69 18.49 -6.16
C ASP A 691 16.03 17.63 -7.39
N PRO A 692 17.30 17.64 -7.85
CA PRO A 692 17.73 16.86 -9.01
C PRO A 692 17.80 15.35 -8.72
N ASN A 693 17.91 14.96 -7.44
CA ASN A 693 18.02 13.56 -7.04
C ASN A 693 16.66 12.91 -6.77
N PHE A 694 15.57 13.67 -6.74
CA PHE A 694 14.23 13.12 -6.61
C PHE A 694 13.63 12.87 -7.99
N ASN A 695 13.36 11.60 -8.29
CA ASN A 695 12.78 11.18 -9.56
C ASN A 695 11.53 10.31 -9.33
N PRO A 696 10.33 10.88 -9.49
CA PRO A 696 9.10 10.13 -9.33
C PRO A 696 8.73 9.31 -10.56
N GLY A 697 9.58 9.21 -11.59
CA GLY A 697 9.30 8.52 -12.85
C GLY A 697 8.08 9.12 -13.57
N THR A 698 7.13 8.27 -13.98
CA THR A 698 5.83 8.75 -14.49
C THR A 698 4.88 9.20 -13.37
N GLY A 699 5.24 9.00 -12.10
CA GLY A 699 4.55 9.53 -10.93
C GLY A 699 3.13 9.01 -10.76
N ALA A 700 2.33 9.73 -9.98
CA ALA A 700 0.94 9.38 -9.70
C ALA A 700 0.04 9.71 -10.91
N SER A 701 -0.91 8.82 -11.24
CA SER A 701 -1.88 9.00 -12.35
C SER A 701 -3.07 9.91 -12.05
N GLY A 702 -3.24 10.32 -10.79
CA GLY A 702 -4.20 11.31 -10.28
C GLY A 702 -3.61 12.17 -9.16
N ALA A 703 -4.34 13.21 -8.72
CA ALA A 703 -3.88 14.18 -7.72
C ALA A 703 -3.34 13.52 -6.45
N VAL A 704 -2.21 14.00 -5.90
CA VAL A 704 -1.72 13.56 -4.58
C VAL A 704 -2.25 14.55 -3.55
N LEU A 705 -3.25 14.14 -2.78
CA LEU A 705 -3.96 15.03 -1.86
C LEU A 705 -3.30 15.13 -0.48
N ALA A 706 -2.62 14.08 -0.05
CA ALA A 706 -1.92 14.02 1.24
C ALA A 706 -0.58 13.31 1.08
N ILE A 707 0.43 13.78 1.82
CA ILE A 707 1.75 13.16 1.94
C ILE A 707 2.09 13.09 3.42
N THR A 708 2.64 11.97 3.87
CA THR A 708 3.20 11.87 5.21
C THR A 708 4.56 11.15 5.17
N PRO A 709 5.61 11.71 5.79
CA PRO A 709 6.91 11.07 5.88
C PRO A 709 6.88 9.96 6.92
N LEU A 710 7.67 8.91 6.70
CA LEU A 710 7.86 7.80 7.62
C LEU A 710 9.23 7.90 8.32
N PRO A 711 9.38 7.34 9.53
CA PRO A 711 10.66 7.33 10.26
C PRO A 711 11.83 6.67 9.51
N ASP A 712 11.53 5.82 8.51
CA ASP A 712 12.53 5.16 7.66
C ASP A 712 12.95 5.99 6.43
N GLY A 713 12.45 7.24 6.32
CA GLY A 713 12.73 8.14 5.20
C GLY A 713 11.84 7.92 3.98
N LYS A 714 10.95 6.91 3.97
CA LYS A 714 9.94 6.75 2.92
C LYS A 714 8.76 7.71 3.13
N HIS A 715 7.87 7.77 2.15
CA HIS A 715 6.69 8.63 2.21
C HIS A 715 5.45 7.88 1.77
N VAL A 716 4.36 8.01 2.53
CA VAL A 716 3.04 7.53 2.10
C VAL A 716 2.29 8.66 1.44
N LEU A 717 1.72 8.37 0.28
CA LEU A 717 0.92 9.26 -0.54
C LEU A 717 -0.52 8.79 -0.49
N GLY A 718 -1.46 9.73 -0.35
CA GLY A 718 -2.90 9.51 -0.47
C GLY A 718 -3.49 10.47 -1.49
N GLY A 719 -4.43 10.04 -2.32
CA GLY A 719 -5.00 10.94 -3.32
C GLY A 719 -5.99 10.29 -4.29
N GLN A 720 -6.10 10.86 -5.50
CA GLN A 720 -7.03 10.47 -6.56
C GLN A 720 -6.37 9.60 -7.66
N PHE A 721 -5.19 9.04 -7.39
CA PHE A 721 -4.47 8.24 -8.37
C PHE A 721 -4.90 6.78 -8.33
N ILE A 722 -4.82 6.10 -9.47
CA ILE A 722 -5.07 4.65 -9.60
C ILE A 722 -3.81 3.87 -9.93
N SER A 723 -2.69 4.57 -10.08
CA SER A 723 -1.36 4.04 -10.34
C SER A 723 -0.27 5.04 -9.98
N TYR A 724 0.92 4.53 -9.69
CA TYR A 724 2.15 5.28 -9.52
C TYR A 724 3.25 4.60 -10.31
N ASN A 725 4.01 5.34 -11.13
CA ASN A 725 5.01 4.77 -12.05
C ASN A 725 4.43 3.74 -13.03
N GLY A 726 3.16 3.91 -13.41
CA GLY A 726 2.44 2.93 -14.24
C GLY A 726 2.11 1.61 -13.52
N ILE A 727 2.50 1.45 -12.26
CA ILE A 727 2.14 0.32 -11.41
C ILE A 727 0.86 0.69 -10.67
N GLY A 728 -0.16 -0.14 -10.74
CA GLY A 728 -1.45 0.17 -10.13
C GLY A 728 -1.38 0.30 -8.61
N ARG A 729 -1.99 1.37 -8.10
CA ARG A 729 -2.10 1.77 -6.69
C ARG A 729 -3.35 2.61 -6.55
N ASN A 730 -4.41 2.05 -5.96
CA ASN A 730 -5.68 2.76 -5.79
C ASN A 730 -5.60 3.69 -4.57
N ASN A 731 -5.41 4.97 -4.88
CA ASN A 731 -5.51 6.12 -4.00
C ASN A 731 -4.49 6.16 -2.84
N ILE A 732 -3.65 5.12 -2.70
CA ILE A 732 -2.57 5.06 -1.72
C ILE A 732 -1.32 4.39 -2.29
N ALA A 733 -0.16 4.98 -2.04
CA ALA A 733 1.14 4.43 -2.43
C ALA A 733 2.20 4.79 -1.38
N ARG A 734 3.25 3.99 -1.28
CA ARG A 734 4.46 4.37 -0.57
C ARG A 734 5.58 4.55 -1.58
N ILE A 735 6.35 5.63 -1.44
CA ILE A 735 7.51 5.91 -2.28
C ILE A 735 8.77 5.98 -1.44
N ASN A 736 9.90 5.67 -2.05
CA ASN A 736 11.20 5.86 -1.43
C ASN A 736 11.47 7.35 -1.24
N GLY A 737 12.05 7.71 -0.11
CA GLY A 737 12.65 9.02 0.10
C GLY A 737 14.10 8.87 0.52
N THR A 738 14.59 9.83 1.29
CA THR A 738 16.02 9.93 1.60
C THR A 738 16.53 8.71 2.35
N PRO A 739 17.63 8.06 1.90
CA PRO A 739 18.22 6.91 2.56
C PRO A 739 18.51 7.16 4.05
N ARG A 740 18.40 6.12 4.88
CA ARG A 740 18.57 6.21 6.34
C ARG A 740 19.41 5.06 6.89
N ALA A 741 19.94 5.25 8.09
CA ALA A 741 20.59 4.23 8.89
C ALA A 741 19.82 4.00 10.21
N SER A 742 19.38 2.77 10.44
CA SER A 742 18.81 2.33 11.72
C SER A 742 19.95 1.77 12.57
N ILE A 743 20.26 2.44 13.67
CA ILE A 743 21.42 2.11 14.49
C ILE A 743 20.94 1.86 15.91
N ARG A 744 21.40 0.76 16.51
CA ARG A 744 21.17 0.45 17.93
C ARG A 744 22.48 0.35 18.69
N LEU A 745 22.52 0.94 19.87
CA LEU A 745 23.69 1.03 20.75
C LEU A 745 23.24 1.12 22.22
N MET A 746 23.93 0.44 23.14
CA MET A 746 23.76 0.64 24.57
C MET A 746 25.04 1.20 25.18
N LEU A 747 24.93 2.03 26.21
CA LEU A 747 26.07 2.64 26.91
C LEU A 747 26.26 1.99 28.29
N GLU A 748 27.49 1.59 28.61
CA GLU A 748 27.87 1.20 29.98
C GLU A 748 27.72 2.40 30.92
N GLY A 749 27.29 2.21 32.16
CA GLY A 749 26.96 3.32 33.05
C GLY A 749 25.45 3.46 33.22
N PRO A 750 24.71 4.06 32.26
CA PRO A 750 23.26 4.20 32.39
C PRO A 750 22.52 2.88 32.17
N TYR A 751 23.09 1.90 31.47
CA TYR A 751 22.41 0.63 31.19
C TYR A 751 22.18 -0.22 32.46
N SER A 752 20.92 -0.65 32.66
CA SER A 752 20.53 -1.58 33.73
C SER A 752 19.58 -2.66 33.19
N ALA A 753 20.13 -3.84 32.88
CA ALA A 753 19.45 -5.06 32.40
C ALA A 753 18.62 -4.97 31.11
N THR A 754 17.76 -3.97 30.91
CA THR A 754 16.90 -3.83 29.71
C THR A 754 16.86 -2.43 29.13
N LEU A 755 17.00 -1.39 29.95
CA LEU A 755 16.94 0.02 29.51
C LEU A 755 18.09 0.82 30.15
N MET A 756 18.50 1.89 29.45
CA MET A 756 19.40 2.91 29.99
C MET A 756 18.65 3.90 30.87
N ASN A 757 19.35 4.49 31.85
CA ASN A 757 18.89 5.64 32.64
C ASN A 757 18.79 6.89 31.74
N ASP A 758 17.73 7.68 31.91
CA ASP A 758 17.43 8.91 31.17
C ASP A 758 17.47 10.17 32.05
N ALA A 759 18.13 10.14 33.21
CA ALA A 759 18.16 11.26 34.16
C ALA A 759 18.64 12.58 33.51
N LEU A 760 19.61 12.51 32.59
CA LEU A 760 20.19 13.69 31.95
C LEU A 760 19.15 14.57 31.24
N ARG A 761 18.15 14.00 30.57
CA ARG A 761 17.15 14.79 29.82
C ARG A 761 16.30 15.70 30.69
N THR A 762 16.25 15.42 32.00
CA THR A 762 15.46 16.18 32.97
C THR A 762 16.24 17.34 33.58
N LEU A 763 17.55 17.41 33.33
CA LEU A 763 18.39 18.48 33.84
C LEU A 763 18.08 19.79 33.11
N PRO A 764 17.95 20.92 33.83
CA PRO A 764 17.89 22.25 33.21
C PRO A 764 19.12 22.59 32.36
N THR A 765 20.23 21.89 32.60
CA THR A 765 21.51 22.04 31.89
C THR A 765 21.67 21.09 30.70
N PHE A 766 20.68 20.24 30.37
CA PHE A 766 20.78 19.39 29.20
C PHE A 766 20.90 20.25 27.93
N PRO A 767 21.90 20.05 27.08
CA PRO A 767 22.16 20.94 25.98
C PRO A 767 21.15 20.71 24.84
N LEU A 768 20.42 21.76 24.46
CA LEU A 768 19.55 21.74 23.29
C LEU A 768 20.32 21.90 21.97
N THR A 769 21.55 22.39 22.04
CA THR A 769 22.50 22.41 20.92
C THR A 769 23.48 21.27 21.12
N GLN A 770 23.81 20.52 20.08
CA GLN A 770 24.79 19.42 20.20
C GLN A 770 26.09 19.90 20.88
N PRO A 771 26.66 19.12 21.83
CA PRO A 771 27.80 19.56 22.64
C PRO A 771 29.16 19.39 21.95
N PHE A 772 29.25 18.58 20.91
CA PHE A 772 30.51 18.11 20.34
C PHE A 772 31.35 19.20 19.67
N THR A 773 30.73 20.22 19.07
CA THR A 773 31.48 21.39 18.56
C THR A 773 32.21 22.12 19.68
N ALA A 774 31.55 22.33 20.82
CA ALA A 774 32.17 22.98 21.97
C ALA A 774 33.29 22.11 22.58
N MET A 775 33.22 20.79 22.40
CA MET A 775 34.27 19.83 22.77
C MET A 775 35.40 19.73 21.73
N GLY A 776 35.34 20.49 20.62
CA GLY A 776 36.39 20.54 19.60
C GLY A 776 36.27 19.51 18.47
N TYR A 777 35.14 18.81 18.34
CA TYR A 777 34.91 17.92 17.20
C TYR A 777 34.65 18.73 15.92
N ALA A 778 35.47 18.52 14.88
CA ALA A 778 35.36 19.20 13.60
C ALA A 778 35.58 18.21 12.43
N HIS A 779 34.56 18.00 11.60
CA HIS A 779 34.63 17.18 10.39
C HIS A 779 33.92 17.86 9.19
N PRO A 780 34.31 17.54 7.93
CA PRO A 780 33.94 18.33 6.73
C PRO A 780 32.44 18.42 6.42
N THR A 781 31.64 17.52 6.98
CA THR A 781 30.21 17.35 6.73
C THR A 781 29.40 17.37 8.03
N PHE A 782 30.06 17.67 9.14
CA PHE A 782 29.43 17.81 10.45
C PHE A 782 28.63 19.11 10.50
N THR A 783 27.33 19.01 10.81
CA THR A 783 26.48 20.19 10.99
C THR A 783 26.72 20.80 12.36
N ALA A 784 27.65 21.77 12.43
CA ALA A 784 27.90 22.51 13.66
C ALA A 784 26.64 23.29 14.09
N GLY A 785 26.38 23.29 15.40
CA GLY A 785 25.27 24.06 15.98
C GLY A 785 23.87 23.49 15.75
N SER A 786 23.72 22.23 15.30
CA SER A 786 22.41 21.56 15.28
C SER A 786 21.71 21.60 16.64
N THR A 787 20.40 21.84 16.63
CA THR A 787 19.58 21.98 17.83
C THR A 787 18.39 21.04 17.83
N ILE A 788 17.84 20.78 19.01
CA ILE A 788 16.60 20.04 19.23
C ILE A 788 15.57 20.94 19.94
N PRO A 789 14.26 20.75 19.69
CA PRO A 789 13.24 21.43 20.46
C PRO A 789 13.08 20.80 21.85
N THR A 790 12.76 21.59 22.86
CA THR A 790 12.55 21.11 24.24
C THR A 790 11.48 20.04 24.37
N SER A 791 10.50 20.01 23.46
CA SER A 791 9.39 19.06 23.46
C SER A 791 9.84 17.60 23.41
N ILE A 792 10.95 17.28 22.73
CA ILE A 792 11.39 15.88 22.62
C ILE A 792 11.90 15.31 23.95
N LEU A 793 12.31 16.17 24.89
CA LEU A 793 12.77 15.75 26.22
C LEU A 793 11.59 15.33 27.12
N SER A 794 10.35 15.59 26.72
CA SER A 794 9.15 15.15 27.43
C SER A 794 8.76 13.69 27.15
N THR A 795 9.35 13.07 26.12
CA THR A 795 9.15 11.64 25.81
C THR A 795 9.59 10.77 26.99
N THR A 796 8.79 9.75 27.32
CA THR A 796 9.03 8.80 28.43
C THR A 796 9.05 7.35 27.92
N GLY A 797 9.40 6.39 28.78
CA GLY A 797 9.47 4.97 28.41
C GLY A 797 10.68 4.65 27.54
N ASN A 798 10.58 3.64 26.68
CA ASN A 798 11.69 3.15 25.82
C ASN A 798 12.33 4.27 24.98
N ASN A 799 11.53 5.23 24.53
CA ASN A 799 11.95 6.26 23.57
C ASN A 799 12.41 7.56 24.25
N ALA A 800 12.54 7.57 25.58
CA ALA A 800 13.09 8.72 26.29
C ALA A 800 14.56 8.93 25.90
N ILE A 801 14.95 10.20 25.72
CA ILE A 801 16.32 10.56 25.34
C ILE A 801 17.28 10.32 26.51
N VAL A 802 18.38 9.63 26.24
CA VAL A 802 19.48 9.39 27.18
C VAL A 802 20.55 10.45 26.99
N ASP A 803 21.03 10.64 25.76
CA ASP A 803 22.14 11.55 25.47
C ASP A 803 22.29 11.88 23.98
N TRP A 804 23.22 12.79 23.68
CA TRP A 804 23.74 13.04 22.35
C TRP A 804 24.85 12.05 21.97
N VAL A 805 24.88 11.62 20.71
CA VAL A 805 25.97 10.81 20.12
C VAL A 805 26.34 11.34 18.72
N ILE A 806 27.53 11.01 18.22
CA ILE A 806 27.94 11.27 16.84
C ILE A 806 27.86 9.96 16.05
N VAL A 807 27.20 10.00 14.91
CA VAL A 807 27.27 8.93 13.90
C VAL A 807 28.17 9.38 12.76
N GLU A 808 29.13 8.54 12.39
CA GLU A 808 30.05 8.73 11.28
C GLU A 808 29.83 7.65 10.20
N MET A 809 29.72 8.07 8.95
CA MET A 809 29.71 7.20 7.78
C MET A 809 31.10 7.20 7.16
N ARG A 810 31.83 6.11 7.32
CA ARG A 810 33.21 5.95 6.81
C ARG A 810 33.21 5.02 5.61
N PRO A 811 33.70 5.42 4.41
CA PRO A 811 33.70 4.54 3.25
C PRO A 811 34.50 3.27 3.55
N ALA A 812 33.95 2.09 3.25
CA ALA A 812 34.59 0.81 3.56
C ALA A 812 35.95 0.63 2.87
N ALA A 813 36.13 1.26 1.69
CA ALA A 813 37.39 1.26 0.95
C ALA A 813 38.47 2.17 1.58
N THR A 814 38.08 3.19 2.35
CA THR A 814 38.97 4.18 2.97
C THR A 814 38.49 4.52 4.38
N PRO A 815 38.47 3.55 5.31
CA PRO A 815 37.75 3.67 6.60
C PRO A 815 38.34 4.73 7.54
N GLY A 816 39.60 5.17 7.34
CA GLY A 816 40.19 6.30 8.06
C GLY A 816 39.61 7.67 7.66
N THR A 817 38.84 7.74 6.58
CA THR A 817 38.16 8.97 6.15
C THR A 817 36.70 8.97 6.60
N VAL A 818 36.23 10.11 7.14
CA VAL A 818 34.83 10.33 7.48
C VAL A 818 34.16 11.04 6.30
N ALA A 819 33.28 10.34 5.58
CA ALA A 819 32.54 10.93 4.46
C ALA A 819 31.38 11.80 4.95
N ALA A 820 30.64 11.32 5.95
CA ALA A 820 29.58 12.07 6.61
C ALA A 820 29.65 11.89 8.13
N SER A 821 29.29 12.93 8.89
CA SER A 821 29.10 12.80 10.34
C SER A 821 27.95 13.68 10.81
N ARG A 822 27.19 13.22 11.80
CA ARG A 822 26.08 13.98 12.39
C ARG A 822 25.98 13.73 13.89
N ALA A 823 25.72 14.79 14.66
CA ALA A 823 25.27 14.66 16.03
C ALA A 823 23.77 14.35 16.05
N VAL A 824 23.38 13.33 16.79
CA VAL A 824 22.03 12.76 16.88
C VAL A 824 21.76 12.30 18.31
N LEU A 825 20.61 11.67 18.56
CA LEU A 825 20.14 11.35 19.91
C LEU A 825 20.11 9.84 20.15
N LEU A 826 20.35 9.43 21.38
CA LEU A 826 20.26 8.06 21.85
C LEU A 826 19.04 7.90 22.77
N GLN A 827 18.24 6.85 22.58
CA GLN A 827 17.06 6.51 23.39
C GLN A 827 17.36 5.42 24.43
N ARG A 828 16.50 5.27 25.45
CA ARG A 828 16.71 4.33 26.57
C ARG A 828 16.82 2.88 26.15
N ASP A 829 16.11 2.48 25.10
CA ASP A 829 16.19 1.13 24.56
C ASP A 829 17.34 0.94 23.57
N GLY A 830 18.16 1.97 23.36
CA GLY A 830 19.37 1.92 22.56
C GLY A 830 19.20 2.35 21.12
N ASP A 831 18.00 2.74 20.69
CA ASP A 831 17.82 3.27 19.34
C ASP A 831 18.49 4.64 19.20
N VAL A 832 19.25 4.80 18.11
CA VAL A 832 19.87 6.07 17.73
C VAL A 832 18.99 6.73 16.68
N VAL A 833 18.47 7.91 17.01
CA VAL A 833 17.44 8.62 16.25
C VAL A 833 17.89 10.03 15.87
N ASP A 834 17.35 10.53 14.77
CA ASP A 834 17.60 11.88 14.26
C ASP A 834 17.07 12.96 15.24
N LEU A 835 17.26 14.24 14.90
CA LEU A 835 16.96 15.38 15.77
C LEU A 835 15.46 15.55 16.13
N ASP A 836 14.56 14.84 15.45
CA ASP A 836 13.14 14.78 15.78
C ASP A 836 12.84 13.79 16.93
N GLY A 837 13.84 13.01 17.36
CA GLY A 837 13.73 12.03 18.42
C GLY A 837 12.97 10.75 18.02
N VAL A 838 12.72 10.51 16.73
CA VAL A 838 11.96 9.34 16.26
C VAL A 838 12.53 8.74 14.98
N SER A 839 12.92 9.57 14.00
CA SER A 839 13.38 9.09 12.70
C SER A 839 14.72 8.38 12.79
N THR A 840 14.93 7.40 11.91
CA THR A 840 16.26 6.83 11.68
C THR A 840 17.22 7.87 11.09
N VAL A 841 18.52 7.66 11.26
CA VAL A 841 19.53 8.68 10.98
C VAL A 841 19.73 8.85 9.48
N GLY A 842 19.44 10.04 8.95
CA GLY A 842 19.72 10.38 7.54
C GLY A 842 21.08 11.04 7.34
N PHE A 843 21.66 10.91 6.15
CA PHE A 843 22.84 11.68 5.74
C PHE A 843 22.55 12.39 4.41
N PRO A 844 21.97 13.60 4.46
CA PRO A 844 21.63 14.35 3.26
C PRO A 844 22.86 14.59 2.39
N GLY A 845 22.75 14.29 1.09
CA GLY A 845 23.84 14.46 0.12
C GLY A 845 24.95 13.40 0.17
N LEU A 846 24.88 12.42 1.08
CA LEU A 846 25.80 11.28 1.06
C LEU A 846 25.46 10.35 -0.11
N ALA A 847 26.48 10.03 -0.92
CA ALA A 847 26.33 9.12 -2.05
C ALA A 847 25.98 7.69 -1.59
N ALA A 848 25.28 6.94 -2.44
CA ALA A 848 25.07 5.52 -2.23
C ALA A 848 26.43 4.77 -2.25
N GLY A 849 26.61 3.81 -1.36
CA GLY A 849 27.87 3.09 -1.22
C GLY A 849 27.96 2.18 -0.01
N SER A 850 29.14 1.60 0.20
CA SER A 850 29.42 0.71 1.32
C SER A 850 30.16 1.47 2.42
N TYR A 851 29.63 1.45 3.64
CA TYR A 851 30.13 2.24 4.76
C TYR A 851 30.34 1.40 6.02
N CYS A 852 31.43 1.68 6.74
CA CYS A 852 31.60 1.29 8.13
C CYS A 852 30.98 2.40 8.98
N VAL A 853 29.89 2.09 9.68
CA VAL A 853 29.25 3.04 10.60
C VAL A 853 30.09 3.10 11.88
N ALA A 854 30.42 4.30 12.33
CA ALA A 854 31.07 4.55 13.61
C ALA A 854 30.21 5.42 14.52
N ILE A 855 30.27 5.16 15.83
CA ILE A 855 29.59 5.95 16.86
C ILE A 855 30.62 6.50 17.84
N ARG A 856 30.46 7.76 18.22
CA ARG A 856 31.18 8.40 19.33
C ARG A 856 30.18 8.94 20.35
N SER A 857 30.50 8.75 21.62
CA SER A 857 29.80 9.38 22.76
C SER A 857 30.76 10.32 23.47
N ARG A 858 30.23 11.30 24.17
CA ARG A 858 30.98 12.31 24.93
C ARG A 858 31.88 11.75 26.04
N ASN A 859 31.57 10.55 26.56
CA ASN A 859 32.25 9.93 27.69
C ASN A 859 32.42 8.40 27.56
N HIS A 860 32.18 7.82 26.37
CA HIS A 860 32.39 6.38 26.08
C HIS A 860 33.35 6.19 24.93
N LEU A 861 34.03 5.04 24.95
CA LEU A 861 34.94 4.64 23.88
C LEU A 861 34.20 4.51 22.55
N PRO A 862 34.71 5.07 21.45
CA PRO A 862 34.03 4.99 20.16
C PRO A 862 34.09 3.58 19.56
N VAL A 863 33.08 3.22 18.76
CA VAL A 863 33.01 1.92 18.05
C VAL A 863 32.78 2.13 16.57
N MET A 864 33.29 1.22 15.73
CA MET A 864 33.02 1.17 14.30
C MET A 864 32.74 -0.25 13.84
N LEU A 865 31.89 -0.43 12.84
CA LEU A 865 31.78 -1.69 12.12
C LEU A 865 33.12 -2.13 11.53
N SER A 866 33.33 -3.45 11.46
CA SER A 866 34.47 -4.02 10.77
C SER A 866 34.40 -3.72 9.26
N THR A 867 35.56 -3.50 8.66
CA THR A 867 35.68 -3.35 7.19
C THR A 867 35.31 -4.64 6.45
N ALA A 868 35.26 -5.77 7.14
CA ALA A 868 34.79 -7.05 6.59
C ALA A 868 33.26 -7.14 6.48
N THR A 869 32.52 -6.34 7.25
CA THR A 869 31.05 -6.35 7.30
C THR A 869 30.46 -4.92 7.26
N PRO A 870 30.78 -4.12 6.23
CA PRO A 870 30.19 -2.81 6.07
C PRO A 870 28.70 -2.91 5.71
N VAL A 871 27.96 -1.83 5.92
CA VAL A 871 26.57 -1.71 5.46
C VAL A 871 26.48 -1.02 4.11
N THR A 872 25.45 -1.35 3.34
CA THR A 872 25.10 -0.62 2.12
C THR A 872 24.15 0.52 2.49
N TYR A 873 24.53 1.75 2.14
CA TYR A 873 23.72 2.95 2.28
C TYR A 873 23.31 3.44 0.88
N GLY A 874 22.10 4.00 0.74
CA GLY A 874 21.59 4.51 -0.54
C GLY A 874 20.41 3.73 -1.13
N SER A 875 20.09 2.55 -0.60
CA SER A 875 18.91 1.77 -0.96
C SER A 875 18.18 1.26 0.28
N GLY A 876 17.05 1.86 0.64
CA GLY A 876 16.33 1.54 1.87
C GLY A 876 17.09 1.92 3.15
N ILE A 877 16.96 1.11 4.20
CA ILE A 877 17.56 1.34 5.52
C ILE A 877 18.84 0.51 5.66
N ALA A 878 19.93 1.15 6.06
CA ALA A 878 21.14 0.48 6.53
C ALA A 878 20.99 0.08 8.01
N PHE A 879 20.93 -1.20 8.32
CA PHE A 879 20.75 -1.69 9.69
C PHE A 879 22.09 -1.96 10.38
N VAL A 880 22.25 -1.44 11.60
CA VAL A 880 23.41 -1.65 12.46
C VAL A 880 22.94 -1.87 13.89
N ASP A 881 23.40 -2.95 14.53
CA ASP A 881 23.11 -3.19 15.94
C ASP A 881 24.40 -3.51 16.69
N PHE A 882 24.93 -2.54 17.41
CA PHE A 882 26.15 -2.71 18.21
C PHE A 882 25.91 -3.50 19.51
N THR A 883 24.66 -3.78 19.87
CA THR A 883 24.30 -4.55 21.07
C THR A 883 24.45 -6.05 20.88
N LEU A 884 24.50 -6.52 19.63
CA LEU A 884 24.68 -7.93 19.32
C LEU A 884 26.15 -8.35 19.46
N PRO A 885 26.44 -9.45 20.17
CA PRO A 885 27.78 -10.04 20.22
C PRO A 885 28.31 -10.45 18.84
N THR A 886 27.41 -10.77 17.90
CA THR A 886 27.74 -11.19 16.53
C THR A 886 28.13 -10.05 15.60
N THR A 887 27.81 -8.80 15.95
CA THR A 887 28.19 -7.64 15.13
C THR A 887 29.71 -7.47 15.17
N GLN A 888 30.36 -7.63 14.02
CA GLN A 888 31.81 -7.47 13.94
C GLN A 888 32.18 -6.00 13.96
N VAL A 889 33.10 -5.64 14.84
CA VAL A 889 33.57 -4.27 15.01
C VAL A 889 35.05 -4.18 14.67
N TYR A 890 35.50 -2.98 14.34
CA TYR A 890 36.92 -2.67 14.21
C TYR A 890 37.54 -2.75 15.62
N ASP A 891 38.29 -3.83 15.87
CA ASP A 891 38.62 -4.29 17.22
C ASP A 891 39.54 -3.34 18.01
N GLY A 892 39.15 -3.09 19.27
CA GLY A 892 39.89 -2.26 20.23
C GLY A 892 39.23 -2.20 21.61
N GLY A 893 38.53 -3.25 22.07
CA GLY A 893 37.93 -3.25 23.42
C GLY A 893 36.86 -2.17 23.68
N ALA A 894 36.31 -1.53 22.66
CA ALA A 894 35.30 -0.47 22.79
C ALA A 894 33.96 -0.96 23.37
N ARG A 895 33.69 -2.28 23.32
CA ARG A 895 32.45 -2.88 23.82
C ARG A 895 32.72 -3.86 24.96
N VAL A 896 31.74 -3.98 25.86
CA VAL A 896 31.73 -4.85 27.05
C VAL A 896 30.48 -5.71 27.02
N ALA A 897 30.59 -6.99 27.35
CA ALA A 897 29.42 -7.84 27.56
C ALA A 897 28.82 -7.58 28.96
N THR A 898 27.55 -7.16 29.01
CA THR A 898 26.79 -6.93 30.24
C THR A 898 25.41 -7.52 30.07
N ASP A 899 24.97 -8.42 30.96
CA ASP A 899 23.62 -9.02 30.97
C ASP A 899 23.14 -9.58 29.61
N GLY A 900 24.07 -10.11 28.80
CA GLY A 900 23.76 -10.72 27.49
C GLY A 900 23.71 -9.74 26.30
N VAL A 901 23.95 -8.45 26.51
CA VAL A 901 24.13 -7.45 25.44
C VAL A 901 25.54 -6.88 25.44
N MET A 902 25.97 -6.34 24.30
CA MET A 902 27.19 -5.56 24.19
C MET A 902 26.89 -4.08 24.45
N VAL A 903 27.53 -3.50 25.46
CA VAL A 903 27.46 -2.07 25.77
C VAL A 903 28.77 -1.37 25.41
N LEU A 904 28.72 -0.09 25.09
CA LEU A 904 29.89 0.74 24.83
C LEU A 904 30.60 1.08 26.14
N ALA A 905 31.91 0.89 26.21
CA ALA A 905 32.66 1.03 27.45
C ALA A 905 32.71 2.50 27.92
N ALA A 906 32.37 2.74 29.19
CA ALA A 906 32.29 4.08 29.76
C ALA A 906 33.64 4.63 30.24
N GLY A 907 33.68 5.92 30.57
CA GLY A 907 34.77 6.52 31.33
C GLY A 907 35.86 7.19 30.49
N ASP A 908 35.67 7.37 29.18
CA ASP A 908 36.54 8.20 28.34
C ASP A 908 36.12 9.67 28.46
N VAL A 909 36.27 10.24 29.66
CA VAL A 909 35.65 11.53 30.04
C VAL A 909 36.32 12.74 29.37
N ASN A 910 37.45 12.52 28.69
CA ASN A 910 38.17 13.53 27.92
C ASN A 910 38.09 13.33 26.40
N PHE A 911 37.34 12.33 25.93
CA PHE A 911 37.08 12.05 24.51
C PHE A 911 38.35 11.72 23.70
N ASN A 912 39.38 11.14 24.33
CA ASN A 912 40.66 10.84 23.66
C ASN A 912 40.72 9.41 23.07
N GLY A 913 39.68 8.60 23.27
CA GLY A 913 39.59 7.22 22.81
C GLY A 913 40.31 6.21 23.71
N THR A 914 40.72 6.59 24.93
CA THR A 914 41.43 5.75 25.88
C THR A 914 40.99 6.03 27.32
N VAL A 915 40.47 5.00 27.99
CA VAL A 915 40.13 5.03 29.41
C VAL A 915 41.35 4.62 30.24
N ARG A 916 41.74 5.47 31.19
CA ARG A 916 42.82 5.24 32.17
C ARG A 916 42.40 5.60 33.59
N TYR A 917 42.73 4.72 34.53
CA TYR A 917 42.49 4.99 35.96
C TYR A 917 43.71 5.59 36.69
N THR A 918 44.93 5.37 36.18
CA THR A 918 46.18 5.94 36.71
C THR A 918 47.08 6.44 35.58
N GLY A 919 48.06 7.28 35.92
CA GLY A 919 49.01 7.87 34.97
C GLY A 919 48.61 9.27 34.49
N ASP A 920 49.39 9.82 33.57
CA ASP A 920 49.14 11.16 33.02
C ASP A 920 47.81 11.19 32.26
N ALA A 921 47.05 12.28 32.48
CA ALA A 921 45.71 12.47 31.93
C ALA A 921 44.73 11.32 32.25
N SER A 922 44.80 10.75 33.46
CA SER A 922 43.83 9.72 33.87
C SER A 922 42.40 10.29 33.98
N ASP A 923 41.43 9.55 33.48
CA ASP A 923 40.01 9.94 33.50
C ASP A 923 39.48 10.05 34.93
N ARG A 924 39.99 9.20 35.83
CA ARG A 924 39.74 9.29 37.27
C ARG A 924 40.08 10.68 37.84
N ASP A 925 41.25 11.21 37.51
CA ASP A 925 41.70 12.47 38.10
C ASP A 925 40.89 13.65 37.57
N LEU A 926 40.35 13.54 36.35
CA LEU A 926 39.42 14.51 35.80
C LEU A 926 38.08 14.51 36.55
N VAL A 927 37.57 13.34 36.95
CA VAL A 927 36.39 13.23 37.84
C VAL A 927 36.64 13.98 39.16
N LEU A 928 37.81 13.78 39.79
CA LEU A 928 38.17 14.49 41.03
C LEU A 928 38.28 16.00 40.82
N LEU A 929 38.93 16.41 39.73
CA LEU A 929 39.12 17.81 39.40
C LEU A 929 37.77 18.53 39.19
N ARG A 930 36.81 17.88 38.53
CA ARG A 930 35.48 18.43 38.26
C ARG A 930 34.72 18.79 39.54
N ILE A 931 34.83 17.99 40.59
CA ILE A 931 34.19 18.26 41.89
C ILE A 931 35.01 19.19 42.81
N GLY A 932 36.08 19.79 42.28
CA GLY A 932 36.90 20.79 42.99
C GLY A 932 38.29 20.32 43.42
N GLY A 933 38.70 19.08 43.10
CA GLY A 933 40.09 18.61 43.18
C GLY A 933 40.65 18.31 44.57
N VAL A 934 40.01 18.77 45.65
CA VAL A 934 40.55 18.70 47.02
C VAL A 934 39.67 17.91 47.98
N VAL A 935 38.34 17.99 47.84
CA VAL A 935 37.37 17.33 48.72
C VAL A 935 36.66 16.20 47.95
N PRO A 936 37.01 14.93 48.17
CA PRO A 936 36.52 13.80 47.38
C PRO A 936 35.04 13.44 47.63
N THR A 937 34.39 14.12 48.58
CA THR A 937 32.99 13.92 48.97
C THR A 937 32.04 14.95 48.37
N ALA A 938 32.55 15.93 47.61
CA ALA A 938 31.70 16.86 46.88
C ALA A 938 30.93 16.16 45.75
N THR A 939 29.74 16.65 45.45
CA THR A 939 28.90 16.19 44.34
C THR A 939 28.53 17.38 43.49
N LEU A 940 28.71 17.27 42.17
CA LEU A 940 28.37 18.34 41.23
C LEU A 940 27.26 17.88 40.29
N ALA A 941 26.07 18.46 40.44
CA ALA A 941 24.97 18.22 39.52
C ALA A 941 25.21 18.93 38.18
N GLY A 942 24.77 18.31 37.09
CA GLY A 942 24.77 18.92 35.76
C GLY A 942 25.20 17.96 34.66
N TYR A 943 25.23 18.46 33.44
CA TYR A 943 25.62 17.72 32.26
C TYR A 943 27.13 17.87 32.00
N TRP A 944 27.94 16.90 32.46
CA TRP A 944 29.40 16.99 32.50
C TRP A 944 30.08 15.74 31.94
N PRO A 945 31.08 15.83 31.05
CA PRO A 945 31.78 14.63 30.50
C PRO A 945 32.24 13.63 31.55
N GLU A 946 32.54 14.09 32.76
CA GLU A 946 32.99 13.28 33.89
C GLU A 946 31.88 12.49 34.61
N ASP A 947 30.61 12.76 34.31
CA ASP A 947 29.46 11.94 34.73
C ASP A 947 29.42 10.68 33.86
N ALA A 948 30.14 9.64 34.28
CA ALA A 948 30.35 8.41 33.53
C ALA A 948 29.19 7.42 33.68
N ASN A 949 28.41 7.51 34.77
CA ASN A 949 27.18 6.71 34.93
C ASN A 949 25.93 7.39 34.33
N MET A 950 26.03 8.68 33.98
CA MET A 950 25.00 9.50 33.35
C MET A 950 23.76 9.68 34.24
N ASP A 951 23.97 9.78 35.56
CA ASP A 951 22.91 10.00 36.56
C ASP A 951 22.60 11.50 36.79
N GLY A 952 23.37 12.40 36.16
CA GLY A 952 23.25 13.85 36.28
C GLY A 952 24.06 14.45 37.43
N ALA A 953 24.94 13.69 38.08
CA ALA A 953 25.75 14.12 39.20
C ALA A 953 27.14 13.49 39.23
N VAL A 954 28.19 14.30 39.07
CA VAL A 954 29.57 13.85 39.18
C VAL A 954 29.95 13.60 40.64
N LYS A 955 30.40 12.39 40.96
CA LYS A 955 30.81 11.93 42.30
C LYS A 955 32.14 11.18 42.23
N TYR A 956 33.04 11.47 43.17
CA TYR A 956 34.31 10.75 43.29
C TYR A 956 34.30 9.62 44.35
N THR A 957 33.48 9.75 45.40
CA THR A 957 33.29 8.72 46.44
C THR A 957 31.81 8.55 46.78
N GLY A 958 31.49 7.51 47.54
CA GLY A 958 30.13 7.16 47.92
C GLY A 958 29.48 6.16 46.94
N PRO A 959 28.22 5.78 47.16
CA PRO A 959 27.47 4.92 46.25
C PRO A 959 27.39 5.54 44.85
N GLU A 960 27.47 4.70 43.82
CA GLU A 960 27.30 5.09 42.42
C GLU A 960 28.25 6.22 41.97
N ASN A 961 29.49 6.22 42.46
CA ASN A 961 30.49 7.19 42.03
C ASN A 961 31.04 6.89 40.63
N ASP A 962 31.44 7.93 39.89
CA ASP A 962 31.93 7.84 38.51
C ASP A 962 33.33 7.23 38.42
N ARG A 963 34.14 7.42 39.45
CA ARG A 963 35.47 6.82 39.54
C ARG A 963 35.39 5.30 39.40
N ASP A 964 34.45 4.66 40.08
CA ASP A 964 34.33 3.21 40.07
C ASP A 964 33.81 2.73 38.69
N VAL A 965 33.07 3.56 37.95
CA VAL A 965 32.74 3.29 36.54
C VAL A 965 34.03 3.24 35.72
N VAL A 966 34.90 4.25 35.82
CA VAL A 966 36.21 4.26 35.12
C VAL A 966 37.04 3.03 35.46
N LEU A 967 37.07 2.61 36.73
CA LEU A 967 37.80 1.41 37.15
C LEU A 967 37.23 0.13 36.54
N ARG A 968 35.90 -0.03 36.56
CA ARG A 968 35.22 -1.19 35.96
C ARG A 968 35.48 -1.27 34.45
N SER A 969 35.46 -0.13 33.76
CA SER A 969 35.73 -0.04 32.32
C SER A 969 37.11 -0.54 31.92
N ILE A 970 38.11 -0.53 32.80
CA ILE A 970 39.45 -1.10 32.50
C ILE A 970 39.64 -2.53 33.05
N GLY A 971 38.56 -3.17 33.51
CA GLY A 971 38.54 -4.53 34.02
C GLY A 971 38.46 -4.65 35.55
N GLY A 972 38.28 -3.55 36.29
CA GLY A 972 37.85 -3.55 37.70
C GLY A 972 38.87 -3.98 38.76
N VAL A 973 39.96 -4.65 38.37
CA VAL A 973 40.89 -5.30 39.32
C VAL A 973 42.30 -4.72 39.28
N VAL A 974 42.76 -4.23 38.12
CA VAL A 974 44.13 -3.74 37.90
C VAL A 974 44.08 -2.26 37.47
N PRO A 975 44.32 -1.30 38.39
CA PRO A 975 44.22 0.14 38.13
C PRO A 975 45.20 0.70 37.08
N THR A 976 46.20 -0.09 36.67
CA THR A 976 47.17 0.26 35.63
C THR A 976 46.77 -0.21 34.24
N ASN A 977 45.67 -0.95 34.11
CA ASN A 977 45.13 -1.32 32.81
C ASN A 977 44.62 -0.07 32.08
N THR A 978 44.69 -0.14 30.76
CA THR A 978 44.10 0.87 29.87
C THR A 978 43.18 0.16 28.89
N ARG A 979 42.06 0.79 28.56
CA ARG A 979 41.18 0.32 27.50
C ARG A 979 41.12 1.40 26.42
N SER A 980 41.44 1.07 25.18
CA SER A 980 41.55 2.03 24.10
C SER A 980 40.82 1.55 22.87
N ALA A 981 39.86 2.32 22.36
CA ALA A 981 39.20 2.04 21.10
C ALA A 981 40.19 2.09 19.94
N ALA A 982 39.94 1.29 18.89
CA ALA A 982 40.60 1.43 17.62
C ALA A 982 39.62 2.07 16.63
N LEU A 983 39.95 3.25 16.15
CA LEU A 983 39.42 3.80 14.91
C LEU A 983 40.60 4.06 13.97
N PRO A 984 40.49 3.76 12.66
CA PRO A 984 41.56 3.95 11.69
C PRO A 984 41.84 5.41 11.33
#